data_AF-A0A1Q7RIW9-F1
#
_entry.id   AF-A0A1Q7RIW9-F1
#
_cell.length_a   1.000
_cell.length_b   1.000
_cell.length_c   1.000
_cell.angle_alpha   90.00
_cell.angle_beta   90.00
_cell.angle_gamma   90.00
#
_symmetry.space_group_name_H-M   'P 1'
#
loop_
_entity.id
_entity.type
_entity.pdbx_description
1 polymer ?
#
loop_
_entity_poly.entity_id
_entity_poly.type
_entity_poly.pdbx_seq_one_letter_code
_entity_poly.pdbx_strand_id
1 'polypeptide(L)'
;MTTTIGTSDASNKSLNLPCLAPNGTKIFAPTADQRFLAGSAEFLRTHFPVQLQYRSAGYSTTLTEQDILHRLLEPSPAIVGNRVFILYGAAGSGKSELIRWLQTQISLQDKSRAAVTMRITRTDLDIFHIAQRFQHLYSTRSFQANTLQRWEECRQKPRTLAKILVLTALEQLLDSDDQINALYYQLIDVVQTNIERCFAAMNQPSEDVGQFIELFSREDLVEILRNSAIPVPVEYETLRYHILKTFRDQLLEGLDLPYTLKRIAHHIQQEQRKRPILFIDDLVQSINLFATDLLDYFITLEEGCWDVIIGITPNSLDATLRGRELLDRIAFLDTIDDRVEKLWLSDEYGLSSSFLNEMNCTEYARLYLNEYKRQNRQPCNVRCPAFPRCHDLEPDQSDDLLAPFNKEVLIRLFRSLPSGKGKARYYTLCLRDILEHITQGEDLLSIVQQYVKSEQAAYHPNRYLAQVHELYGPLLDVGMLQEETTGFARLYRFFDIKISAENPQQPVVASLYTRRQETQSIPDGPPTIDSGKEAIKGWLRGETVNKQQLRNLRRGIVKAIKDGYLLDTLTSLHIAKPTRILRWAQTRLDTVPPVQLEGIDDFDGLFVQQKIGHLAYTLHDFADAAGLAEQDLRGQILTNEAFPSILFQGRVYRRSMRDELEKQLRIKIEEFAFSLLIVAISLGQNPVELPPFLERKIGVELTILPRYPESIETERPRLTNAQLGIIRRLFDDCFKLRENVYDGLLLDAMTEWIDQERALDLLQCVDAEKLAPDFRLNEEPLGILVGSVQAEITRLLRLKTNQQVTSVLISVCRSGLGTDDASRKLGALLKPTEDMGKSVATFVSNCRPFDLHSVLVLAYQVSSAQYEYSIAQLRDVILELESGKTHSKKPTHLSKIFTGAEVEALVSFTQQGFRISMSQLEAPFLTKIARHLPGLYQKLELRLQRD
;
A
#
# COMPACT_ATOMS: atom_id res chain seq x y z
N MET A 1 16.19 -12.59 -43.44
CA MET A 1 14.92 -12.38 -44.16
C MET A 1 13.96 -11.73 -43.19
N THR A 2 13.82 -10.42 -43.34
CA THR A 2 13.03 -9.51 -42.50
C THR A 2 11.57 -9.56 -42.94
N THR A 3 10.71 -10.23 -42.16
CA THR A 3 9.25 -10.11 -42.29
C THR A 3 8.80 -8.88 -41.50
N THR A 4 8.61 -7.79 -42.23
CA THR A 4 7.86 -6.61 -41.80
C THR A 4 6.43 -7.02 -41.48
N ILE A 5 6.09 -7.13 -40.19
CA ILE A 5 4.72 -7.21 -39.72
C ILE A 5 4.11 -5.83 -39.94
N GLY A 6 3.19 -5.72 -40.89
CA GLY A 6 2.44 -4.51 -41.16
C GLY A 6 1.69 -4.06 -39.91
N THR A 7 2.06 -2.90 -39.40
CA THR A 7 1.21 -2.07 -38.55
C THR A 7 0.00 -1.68 -39.38
N SER A 8 -1.10 -2.41 -39.24
CA SER A 8 -2.38 -1.95 -39.76
C SER A 8 -2.80 -0.74 -38.95
N ASP A 9 -2.63 0.45 -39.53
CA ASP A 9 -3.22 1.71 -39.07
C ASP A 9 -4.74 1.54 -38.88
N ALA A 10 -5.16 1.26 -37.64
CA ALA A 10 -6.52 1.48 -37.19
C ALA A 10 -6.68 3.00 -36.97
N SER A 11 -6.72 3.72 -38.09
CA SER A 11 -7.05 5.14 -38.16
C SER A 11 -8.36 5.43 -37.43
N ASN A 12 -8.34 6.48 -36.60
CA ASN A 12 -9.48 7.15 -35.97
C ASN A 12 -10.70 7.19 -36.90
N LYS A 13 -11.60 6.20 -36.78
CA LYS A 13 -12.90 6.23 -37.44
C LYS A 13 -13.91 6.79 -36.45
N SER A 14 -14.38 8.00 -36.73
CA SER A 14 -15.52 8.58 -36.02
C SER A 14 -16.70 7.60 -36.06
N LEU A 15 -17.34 7.42 -34.90
CA LEU A 15 -18.50 6.54 -34.78
C LEU A 15 -19.68 7.16 -35.54
N ASN A 16 -19.99 6.64 -36.73
CA ASN A 16 -21.03 7.19 -37.57
C ASN A 16 -22.42 6.60 -37.21
N LEU A 17 -23.08 7.17 -36.20
CA LEU A 17 -24.45 6.85 -35.82
C LEU A 17 -25.39 8.01 -36.22
N PRO A 18 -26.42 7.78 -37.05
CA PRO A 18 -27.25 8.85 -37.60
C PRO A 18 -28.09 9.58 -36.53
N CYS A 19 -28.34 8.94 -35.39
CA CYS A 19 -29.10 9.51 -34.27
C CYS A 19 -28.28 10.42 -33.35
N LEU A 20 -26.96 10.51 -33.53
CA LEU A 20 -26.10 11.42 -32.78
C LEU A 20 -26.01 12.76 -33.50
N ALA A 21 -26.58 13.80 -32.91
CA ALA A 21 -26.53 15.16 -33.42
C ALA A 21 -26.64 16.16 -32.25
N PRO A 22 -26.04 17.36 -32.39
CA PRO A 22 -25.96 18.33 -31.29
C PRO A 22 -27.33 18.87 -30.85
N ASN A 23 -28.36 18.81 -31.71
CA ASN A 23 -29.68 19.36 -31.42
C ASN A 23 -30.35 18.75 -30.18
N GLY A 24 -30.17 17.44 -29.97
CA GLY A 24 -30.77 16.72 -28.86
C GLY A 24 -30.14 17.03 -27.50
N THR A 25 -28.92 17.59 -27.44
CA THR A 25 -28.16 17.76 -26.18
C THR A 25 -28.86 18.67 -25.16
N LYS A 26 -29.75 19.55 -25.61
CA LYS A 26 -30.53 20.47 -24.78
C LYS A 26 -31.37 19.79 -23.70
N ILE A 27 -31.71 18.51 -23.88
CA ILE A 27 -32.49 17.73 -22.89
C ILE A 27 -31.66 17.37 -21.65
N PHE A 28 -30.32 17.38 -21.76
CA PHE A 28 -29.40 17.15 -20.63
C PHE A 28 -29.10 18.46 -19.89
N ALA A 29 -30.11 19.30 -19.70
CA ALA A 29 -29.93 20.55 -18.98
C ALA A 29 -29.57 20.28 -17.51
N PRO A 30 -28.69 21.09 -16.89
CA PRO A 30 -28.27 20.91 -15.50
C PRO A 30 -29.38 21.11 -14.48
N THR A 31 -30.49 21.77 -14.86
CA THR A 31 -31.64 22.02 -13.98
C THR A 31 -32.96 21.53 -14.59
N ALA A 32 -33.88 21.13 -13.71
CA ALA A 32 -35.23 20.72 -14.08
C ALA A 32 -35.97 21.81 -14.88
N ASP A 33 -35.79 23.09 -14.51
CA ASP A 33 -36.49 24.21 -15.14
C ASP A 33 -35.98 24.50 -16.55
N GLN A 34 -34.65 24.48 -16.77
CA GLN A 34 -34.10 24.61 -18.12
C GLN A 34 -34.54 23.45 -19.03
N ARG A 35 -34.63 22.23 -18.49
CA ARG A 35 -35.16 21.09 -19.24
C ARG A 35 -36.65 21.27 -19.56
N PHE A 36 -37.42 21.80 -18.62
CA PHE A 36 -38.83 22.11 -18.83
C PHE A 36 -39.05 23.17 -19.92
N LEU A 37 -38.10 24.08 -20.16
CA LEU A 37 -38.15 25.02 -21.29
C LEU A 37 -38.10 24.32 -22.65
N ALA A 38 -37.58 23.09 -22.73
CA ALA A 38 -37.65 22.28 -23.95
C ALA A 38 -39.08 21.79 -24.25
N GLY A 39 -39.93 21.74 -23.24
CA GLY A 39 -41.34 21.38 -23.31
C GLY A 39 -41.76 20.45 -22.16
N SER A 40 -43.05 20.51 -21.80
CA SER A 40 -43.58 19.71 -20.68
C SER A 40 -43.59 18.21 -20.97
N ALA A 41 -43.80 17.82 -22.23
CA ALA A 41 -43.81 16.42 -22.64
C ALA A 41 -42.39 15.81 -22.63
N GLU A 42 -41.41 16.58 -23.06
CA GLU A 42 -39.97 16.27 -23.05
C GLU A 42 -39.47 16.08 -21.63
N PHE A 43 -39.85 16.99 -20.74
CA PHE A 43 -39.57 16.89 -19.30
C PHE A 43 -40.15 15.59 -18.72
N LEU A 44 -41.44 15.31 -18.95
CA LEU A 44 -42.08 14.09 -18.43
C LEU A 44 -41.48 12.79 -18.98
N ARG A 45 -41.04 12.78 -20.24
CA ARG A 45 -40.38 11.60 -20.85
C ARG A 45 -38.97 11.34 -20.32
N THR A 46 -38.33 12.36 -19.74
CA THR A 46 -36.99 12.26 -19.14
C THR A 46 -37.02 12.24 -17.61
N HIS A 47 -38.22 12.31 -17.02
CA HIS A 47 -38.42 12.21 -15.58
C HIS A 47 -38.24 10.77 -15.12
N PHE A 48 -37.35 10.56 -14.16
CA PHE A 48 -37.16 9.26 -13.52
C PHE A 48 -37.87 9.25 -12.15
N PRO A 49 -38.67 8.21 -11.82
CA PRO A 49 -39.45 8.19 -10.58
C PRO A 49 -38.61 8.42 -9.32
N VAL A 50 -39.00 9.42 -8.54
CA VAL A 50 -38.29 9.80 -7.32
C VAL A 50 -38.83 9.03 -6.11
N GLN A 51 -37.91 8.39 -5.39
CA GLN A 51 -38.12 7.78 -4.08
C GLN A 51 -37.44 8.61 -3.01
N LEU A 52 -38.07 8.70 -1.84
CA LEU A 52 -37.66 9.53 -0.71
C LEU A 52 -37.61 8.67 0.55
N GLN A 53 -36.61 8.90 1.40
CA GLN A 53 -36.63 8.32 2.75
C GLN A 53 -37.43 9.23 3.67
N TYR A 54 -38.43 8.68 4.36
CA TYR A 54 -39.15 9.31 5.46
C TYR A 54 -38.61 8.75 6.77
N ARG A 55 -38.22 9.62 7.70
CA ARG A 55 -37.73 9.23 9.02
C ARG A 55 -38.63 9.81 10.09
N SER A 56 -39.20 8.95 10.93
CA SER A 56 -40.01 9.35 12.09
C SER A 56 -39.75 8.39 13.25
N ALA A 57 -39.46 8.93 14.45
CA ALA A 57 -39.35 8.20 15.71
C ALA A 57 -38.54 6.88 15.65
N GLY A 58 -37.40 6.86 14.94
CA GLY A 58 -36.52 5.69 14.80
C GLY A 58 -36.90 4.70 13.69
N TYR A 59 -37.98 4.93 12.96
CA TYR A 59 -38.36 4.16 11.77
C TYR A 59 -38.02 4.92 10.48
N SER A 60 -37.46 4.20 9.51
CA SER A 60 -37.19 4.71 8.16
C SER A 60 -38.07 3.96 7.17
N THR A 61 -38.93 4.68 6.45
CA THR A 61 -39.76 4.13 5.37
C THR A 61 -39.47 4.84 4.06
N THR A 62 -39.75 4.18 2.94
CA THR A 62 -39.60 4.79 1.62
C THR A 62 -40.96 5.32 1.15
N LEU A 63 -41.02 6.58 0.77
CA LEU A 63 -42.16 7.21 0.10
C LEU A 63 -41.82 7.47 -1.36
N THR A 64 -42.83 7.44 -2.22
CA THR A 64 -42.71 7.76 -3.64
C THR A 64 -43.25 9.16 -3.93
N GLU A 65 -42.83 9.76 -5.04
CA GLU A 65 -43.41 11.01 -5.54
C GLU A 65 -44.93 10.95 -5.75
N GLN A 66 -45.48 9.77 -6.07
CA GLN A 66 -46.91 9.54 -6.23
C GLN A 66 -47.66 9.63 -4.90
N ASP A 67 -47.05 9.16 -3.81
CA ASP A 67 -47.63 9.27 -2.47
C ASP A 67 -47.78 10.74 -2.06
N ILE A 68 -46.79 11.57 -2.38
CA ILE A 68 -46.86 13.03 -2.15
C ILE A 68 -47.94 13.65 -3.03
N LEU A 69 -47.96 13.33 -4.32
CA LEU A 69 -48.97 13.85 -5.25
C LEU A 69 -50.39 13.54 -4.77
N HIS A 70 -50.65 12.29 -4.38
CA HIS A 70 -51.94 11.87 -3.83
C HIS A 70 -52.32 12.69 -2.60
N ARG A 71 -51.39 12.88 -1.66
CA ARG A 71 -51.63 13.70 -0.46
C ARG A 71 -51.91 15.17 -0.77
N LEU A 72 -51.34 15.72 -1.84
CA LEU A 72 -51.57 17.11 -2.27
C LEU A 72 -52.91 17.28 -3.00
N LEU A 73 -53.37 16.26 -3.73
CA LEU A 73 -54.65 16.27 -4.46
C LEU A 73 -55.83 15.96 -3.52
N GLU A 74 -55.65 15.03 -2.58
CA GLU A 74 -56.65 14.60 -1.60
C GLU A 74 -56.23 14.96 -0.16
N PRO A 75 -56.29 16.25 0.23
CA PRO A 75 -55.91 16.65 1.58
C PRO A 75 -56.90 16.10 2.62
N SER A 76 -56.37 15.51 3.70
CA SER A 76 -57.19 15.04 4.82
C SER A 76 -57.87 16.22 5.52
N PRO A 77 -59.21 16.19 5.72
CA PRO A 77 -59.93 17.24 6.42
C PRO A 77 -59.60 17.33 7.92
N ALA A 78 -58.89 16.34 8.47
CA ALA A 78 -58.52 16.28 9.88
C ALA A 78 -57.33 17.19 10.25
N ILE A 79 -56.56 17.70 9.28
CA ILE A 79 -55.35 18.48 9.55
C ILE A 79 -55.69 19.96 9.74
N VAL A 80 -55.54 20.45 10.99
CA VAL A 80 -55.71 21.85 11.37
C VAL A 80 -54.39 22.61 11.25
N GLY A 81 -54.40 23.75 10.56
CA GLY A 81 -53.20 24.57 10.30
C GLY A 81 -52.46 24.21 9.01
N ASN A 82 -51.20 24.64 8.90
CA ASN A 82 -50.31 24.32 7.78
C ASN A 82 -49.81 22.87 7.82
N ARG A 83 -49.61 22.27 6.64
CA ARG A 83 -48.96 20.97 6.45
C ARG A 83 -47.67 21.19 5.66
N VAL A 84 -46.54 20.74 6.19
CA VAL A 84 -45.21 21.08 5.68
C VAL A 84 -44.43 19.80 5.36
N PHE A 85 -43.98 19.69 4.12
CA PHE A 85 -43.03 18.67 3.68
C PHE A 85 -41.66 19.31 3.50
N ILE A 86 -40.67 18.86 4.26
CA ILE A 86 -39.31 19.36 4.20
C ILE A 86 -38.47 18.38 3.38
N LEU A 87 -38.05 18.81 2.19
CA LEU A 87 -37.22 18.04 1.27
C LEU A 87 -35.74 18.33 1.52
N TYR A 88 -35.06 17.39 2.17
CA TYR A 88 -33.62 17.40 2.37
C TYR A 88 -32.88 16.81 1.18
N GLY A 89 -31.82 17.50 0.75
CA GLY A 89 -30.79 16.88 -0.07
C GLY A 89 -29.74 17.86 -0.55
N ALA A 90 -28.60 17.34 -1.02
CA ALA A 90 -27.51 18.14 -1.54
C ALA A 90 -27.91 18.92 -2.82
N ALA A 91 -27.06 19.86 -3.25
CA ALA A 91 -27.25 20.52 -4.54
C ALA A 91 -27.22 19.49 -5.68
N GLY A 92 -28.24 19.52 -6.55
CA GLY A 92 -28.40 18.54 -7.64
C GLY A 92 -28.98 17.18 -7.22
N SER A 93 -29.54 17.06 -6.01
CA SER A 93 -30.17 15.81 -5.53
C SER A 93 -31.53 15.48 -6.17
N GLY A 94 -32.13 16.39 -6.96
CA GLY A 94 -33.44 16.19 -7.56
C GLY A 94 -34.61 16.94 -6.91
N LYS A 95 -34.36 17.88 -5.97
CA LYS A 95 -35.43 18.69 -5.32
C LYS A 95 -36.32 19.43 -6.34
N SER A 96 -35.70 20.25 -7.18
CA SER A 96 -36.41 20.99 -8.24
C SER A 96 -37.07 20.07 -9.28
N GLU A 97 -36.50 18.89 -9.50
CA GLU A 97 -37.08 17.87 -10.40
C GLU A 97 -38.42 17.38 -9.86
N LEU A 98 -38.43 16.90 -8.60
CA LEU A 98 -39.63 16.43 -7.92
C LEU A 98 -40.70 17.54 -7.86
N ILE A 99 -40.31 18.76 -7.49
CA ILE A 99 -41.25 19.88 -7.38
C ILE A 99 -41.82 20.27 -8.75
N ARG A 100 -41.00 20.33 -9.81
CA ARG A 100 -41.46 20.60 -11.19
C ARG A 100 -42.39 19.51 -11.67
N TRP A 101 -42.09 18.26 -11.36
CA TRP A 101 -42.94 17.12 -11.69
C TRP A 101 -44.29 17.20 -10.98
N LEU A 102 -44.32 17.43 -9.67
CA LEU A 102 -45.56 17.59 -8.89
C LEU A 102 -46.44 18.72 -9.45
N GLN A 103 -45.84 19.89 -9.72
CA GLN A 103 -46.55 21.02 -10.32
C GLN A 103 -47.15 20.67 -11.68
N THR A 104 -46.40 19.94 -12.52
CA THR A 104 -46.85 19.52 -13.84
C THR A 104 -48.00 18.52 -13.73
N GLN A 105 -47.88 17.52 -12.84
CA GLN A 105 -48.92 16.52 -12.61
C GLN A 105 -50.21 17.14 -12.06
N ILE A 106 -50.13 18.05 -11.08
CA ILE A 106 -51.29 18.77 -10.56
C ILE A 106 -51.99 19.54 -11.70
N SER A 107 -51.22 20.19 -12.56
CA SER A 107 -51.75 20.95 -13.71
C SER A 107 -52.47 20.06 -14.73
N LEU A 108 -52.02 18.81 -14.88
CA LEU A 108 -52.62 17.82 -15.79
C LEU A 108 -53.84 17.12 -15.19
N GLN A 109 -53.82 16.83 -13.89
CA GLN A 109 -54.86 16.03 -13.22
C GLN A 109 -56.00 16.90 -12.66
N ASP A 110 -55.71 18.07 -12.09
CA ASP A 110 -56.71 18.98 -11.51
C ASP A 110 -56.35 20.46 -11.75
N LYS A 111 -56.95 21.04 -12.81
CA LYS A 111 -56.82 22.47 -13.14
C LYS A 111 -57.25 23.39 -12.00
N SER A 112 -58.23 22.95 -11.22
CA SER A 112 -58.78 23.72 -10.12
C SER A 112 -57.88 23.71 -8.89
N ARG A 113 -57.04 22.69 -8.72
CA ARG A 113 -55.96 22.63 -7.74
C ARG A 113 -54.74 23.43 -8.21
N ALA A 114 -54.42 23.34 -9.50
CA ALA A 114 -53.33 24.10 -10.11
C ALA A 114 -53.51 25.62 -9.96
N ALA A 115 -54.75 26.12 -10.04
CA ALA A 115 -55.06 27.54 -9.87
C ALA A 115 -54.71 28.10 -8.48
N VAL A 116 -54.62 27.24 -7.46
CA VAL A 116 -54.25 27.61 -6.08
C VAL A 116 -52.86 27.09 -5.70
N THR A 117 -52.04 26.74 -6.70
CA THR A 117 -50.66 26.26 -6.53
C THR A 117 -49.67 27.33 -6.95
N MET A 118 -48.75 27.68 -6.06
CA MET A 118 -47.63 28.58 -6.34
C MET A 118 -46.32 27.84 -6.20
N ARG A 119 -45.37 28.14 -7.09
CA ARG A 119 -43.99 27.68 -6.96
C ARG A 119 -42.99 28.83 -7.01
N ILE A 120 -42.10 28.87 -6.05
CA ILE A 120 -40.95 29.77 -6.01
C ILE A 120 -39.74 28.93 -6.43
N THR A 121 -39.22 29.24 -7.61
CA THR A 121 -38.09 28.50 -8.20
C THR A 121 -36.78 28.92 -7.52
N ARG A 122 -35.74 28.10 -7.64
CA ARG A 122 -34.40 28.44 -7.14
C ARG A 122 -33.84 29.74 -7.74
N THR A 123 -34.30 30.10 -8.94
CA THR A 123 -33.90 31.31 -9.67
C THR A 123 -34.81 32.51 -9.42
N ASP A 124 -35.92 32.34 -8.69
CA ASP A 124 -36.80 33.44 -8.28
C ASP A 124 -36.16 34.19 -7.11
N LEU A 125 -35.13 35.00 -7.39
CA LEU A 125 -34.38 35.76 -6.38
C LEU A 125 -34.98 37.14 -6.09
N ASP A 126 -35.82 37.66 -6.98
CA ASP A 126 -36.46 38.98 -6.81
C ASP A 126 -37.66 38.88 -5.85
N ILE A 127 -37.44 39.35 -4.61
CA ILE A 127 -38.45 39.33 -3.56
C ILE A 127 -39.67 40.20 -3.87
N PHE A 128 -39.51 41.29 -4.62
CA PHE A 128 -40.64 42.13 -5.02
C PHE A 128 -41.55 41.36 -5.99
N HIS A 129 -40.95 40.65 -6.94
CA HIS A 129 -41.70 39.79 -7.85
C HIS A 129 -42.39 38.63 -7.10
N ILE A 130 -41.73 38.01 -6.12
CA ILE A 130 -42.38 37.01 -5.26
C ILE A 130 -43.59 37.60 -4.52
N ALA A 131 -43.44 38.78 -3.91
CA ALA A 131 -44.52 39.46 -3.20
C ALA A 131 -45.69 39.83 -4.13
N GLN A 132 -45.40 40.26 -5.37
CA GLN A 132 -46.41 40.50 -6.41
C GLN A 132 -47.21 39.23 -6.73
N ARG A 133 -46.53 38.09 -6.87
CA ARG A 133 -47.18 36.80 -7.12
C ARG A 133 -48.11 36.39 -5.98
N PHE A 134 -47.73 36.64 -4.72
CA PHE A 134 -48.60 36.41 -3.57
C PHE A 134 -49.84 37.32 -3.59
N GLN A 135 -49.69 38.61 -3.91
CA GLN A 135 -50.83 39.52 -4.02
C GLN A 135 -51.82 39.08 -5.11
N HIS A 136 -51.34 38.57 -6.24
CA HIS A 136 -52.19 38.05 -7.31
C HIS A 136 -53.08 36.87 -6.90
N LEU A 137 -52.67 36.04 -5.93
CA LEU A 137 -53.51 34.97 -5.37
C LEU A 137 -54.58 35.48 -4.40
N TYR A 138 -54.40 36.69 -3.84
CA TYR A 138 -55.25 37.23 -2.78
C TYR A 138 -56.26 38.26 -3.27
N SER A 139 -55.86 39.13 -4.21
CA SER A 139 -56.64 40.32 -4.56
C SER A 139 -56.26 40.88 -5.93
N THR A 140 -57.19 41.60 -6.56
CA THR A 140 -56.94 42.41 -7.77
C THR A 140 -56.21 43.72 -7.49
N ARG A 141 -55.80 44.01 -6.24
CA ARG A 141 -54.98 45.20 -5.92
C ARG A 141 -53.51 44.89 -6.21
N SER A 142 -52.96 45.55 -7.22
CA SER A 142 -51.53 45.61 -7.47
C SER A 142 -50.86 46.59 -6.50
N PHE A 143 -49.56 46.42 -6.25
CA PHE A 143 -48.70 47.48 -5.72
C PHE A 143 -48.91 48.78 -6.51
N GLN A 144 -48.72 49.91 -5.84
CA GLN A 144 -48.76 51.22 -6.48
C GLN A 144 -47.66 51.31 -7.54
N ALA A 145 -47.93 51.99 -8.66
CA ALA A 145 -46.96 52.16 -9.74
C ALA A 145 -45.62 52.77 -9.25
N ASN A 146 -45.71 53.66 -8.26
CA ASN A 146 -44.54 54.29 -7.62
C ASN A 146 -43.65 53.28 -6.86
N THR A 147 -44.20 52.17 -6.36
CA THR A 147 -43.44 51.17 -5.59
C THR A 147 -42.52 50.36 -6.48
N LEU A 148 -42.99 49.96 -7.66
CA LEU A 148 -42.14 49.31 -8.67
C LEU A 148 -41.02 50.25 -9.13
N GLN A 149 -41.33 51.52 -9.40
CA GLN A 149 -40.33 52.51 -9.76
C GLN A 149 -39.28 52.65 -8.64
N ARG A 150 -39.73 52.72 -7.38
CA ARG A 150 -38.85 52.81 -6.22
C ARG A 150 -37.96 51.59 -6.04
N TRP A 151 -38.49 50.39 -6.28
CA TRP A 151 -37.72 49.14 -6.27
C TRP A 151 -36.58 49.20 -7.29
N GLU A 152 -36.87 49.57 -8.54
CA GLU A 152 -35.87 49.68 -9.60
C GLU A 152 -34.84 50.78 -9.33
N GLU A 153 -35.26 51.93 -8.80
CA GLU A 153 -34.35 52.99 -8.38
C GLU A 153 -33.40 52.55 -7.27
N CYS A 154 -33.90 51.76 -6.30
CA CYS A 154 -33.07 51.23 -5.21
C CYS A 154 -32.07 50.18 -5.71
N ARG A 155 -32.45 49.36 -6.71
CA ARG A 155 -31.52 48.42 -7.38
C ARG A 155 -30.36 49.13 -8.06
N GLN A 156 -30.61 50.30 -8.64
CA GLN A 156 -29.55 51.13 -9.26
C GLN A 156 -28.71 51.90 -8.23
N LYS A 157 -29.18 52.05 -6.99
CA LYS A 157 -28.53 52.84 -5.93
C LYS A 157 -28.39 52.04 -4.61
N PRO A 158 -27.68 50.89 -4.61
CA PRO A 158 -27.58 49.99 -3.45
C PRO A 158 -26.99 50.67 -2.21
N ARG A 159 -26.01 51.57 -2.38
CA ARG A 159 -25.46 52.38 -1.28
C ARG A 159 -26.49 53.30 -0.62
N THR A 160 -27.37 53.91 -1.41
CA THR A 160 -28.45 54.77 -0.88
C THR A 160 -29.45 53.93 -0.12
N LEU A 161 -29.81 52.76 -0.64
CA LEU A 161 -30.68 51.82 0.07
C LEU A 161 -30.07 51.38 1.40
N ALA A 162 -28.80 50.95 1.41
CA ALA A 162 -28.10 50.56 2.63
C ALA A 162 -28.11 51.68 3.70
N LYS A 163 -27.85 52.93 3.29
CA LYS A 163 -27.95 54.09 4.19
C LYS A 163 -29.34 54.26 4.80
N ILE A 164 -30.38 54.19 3.96
CA ILE A 164 -31.77 54.32 4.43
C ILE A 164 -32.10 53.20 5.43
N LEU A 165 -31.75 51.95 5.09
CA LEU A 165 -32.04 50.79 5.94
C LEU A 165 -31.32 50.88 7.29
N VAL A 166 -30.01 51.14 7.28
CA VAL A 166 -29.19 51.15 8.49
C VAL A 166 -29.51 52.37 9.36
N LEU A 167 -29.58 53.58 8.78
CA LEU A 167 -29.85 54.80 9.56
C LEU A 167 -31.20 54.74 10.25
N THR A 168 -32.26 54.43 9.49
CA THR A 168 -33.63 54.38 10.02
C THR A 168 -33.77 53.30 11.10
N ALA A 169 -33.07 52.16 10.95
CA ALA A 169 -33.08 51.12 11.96
C ALA A 169 -32.34 51.53 13.24
N LEU A 170 -31.18 52.17 13.12
CA LEU A 170 -30.40 52.63 14.28
C LEU A 170 -31.09 53.79 15.02
N GLU A 171 -31.69 54.74 14.31
CA GLU A 171 -32.48 55.84 14.90
C GLU A 171 -33.68 55.34 15.72
N GLN A 172 -34.24 54.17 15.36
CA GLN A 172 -35.33 53.56 16.12
C GLN A 172 -34.85 52.77 17.35
N LEU A 173 -33.58 52.39 17.39
CA LEU A 173 -33.01 51.48 18.39
C LEU A 173 -32.16 52.19 19.44
N LEU A 174 -31.55 53.30 19.07
CA LEU A 174 -30.54 53.99 19.87
C LEU A 174 -30.96 55.44 20.10
N ASP A 175 -30.80 55.90 21.34
CA ASP A 175 -31.19 57.25 21.75
C ASP A 175 -30.07 58.29 21.56
N SER A 176 -28.86 57.85 21.19
CA SER A 176 -27.66 58.71 21.12
C SER A 176 -27.00 58.69 19.74
N ASP A 177 -26.76 59.87 19.18
CA ASP A 177 -26.05 60.05 17.92
C ASP A 177 -24.63 59.46 17.95
N ASP A 178 -23.95 59.50 19.09
CA ASP A 178 -22.61 58.90 19.24
C ASP A 178 -22.67 57.38 19.07
N GLN A 179 -23.71 56.73 19.62
CA GLN A 179 -23.95 55.29 19.49
C GLN A 179 -24.34 54.91 18.07
N ILE A 180 -25.19 55.72 17.41
CA ILE A 180 -25.56 55.52 16.01
C ILE A 180 -24.31 55.62 15.13
N ASN A 181 -23.51 56.68 15.28
CA ASN A 181 -22.30 56.90 14.47
C ASN A 181 -21.25 55.81 14.69
N ALA A 182 -21.15 55.26 15.89
CA ALA A 182 -20.21 54.17 16.20
C ALA A 182 -20.47 52.89 15.38
N LEU A 183 -21.73 52.61 15.02
CA LEU A 183 -22.10 51.41 14.24
C LEU A 183 -22.36 51.72 12.76
N TYR A 184 -22.90 52.90 12.46
CA TYR A 184 -23.46 53.27 11.15
C TYR A 184 -22.50 53.05 9.98
N TYR A 185 -21.26 53.53 10.08
CA TYR A 185 -20.30 53.45 8.97
C TYR A 185 -19.88 52.00 8.67
N GLN A 186 -19.62 51.20 9.70
CA GLN A 186 -19.22 49.80 9.53
C GLN A 186 -20.39 48.93 9.05
N LEU A 187 -21.59 49.14 9.61
CA LEU A 187 -22.79 48.42 9.18
C LEU A 187 -23.18 48.74 7.73
N ILE A 188 -23.05 50.00 7.30
CA ILE A 188 -23.31 50.35 5.89
C ILE A 188 -22.39 49.59 4.96
N ASP A 189 -21.09 49.52 5.25
CA ASP A 189 -20.15 48.88 4.35
C ASP A 189 -20.48 47.38 4.18
N VAL A 190 -20.85 46.70 5.26
CA VAL A 190 -21.31 45.30 5.24
C VAL A 190 -22.65 45.16 4.49
N VAL A 191 -23.67 45.93 4.89
CA VAL A 191 -25.03 45.84 4.31
C VAL A 191 -25.03 46.23 2.84
N GLN A 192 -24.28 47.27 2.45
CA GLN A 192 -24.12 47.67 1.05
C GLN A 192 -23.51 46.53 0.24
N THR A 193 -22.39 45.95 0.70
CA THR A 193 -21.71 44.86 -0.01
C THR A 193 -22.64 43.67 -0.24
N ASN A 194 -23.43 43.32 0.77
CA ASN A 194 -24.37 42.20 0.66
C ASN A 194 -25.59 42.51 -0.21
N ILE A 195 -26.11 43.74 -0.18
CA ILE A 195 -27.18 44.19 -1.10
C ILE A 195 -26.69 44.17 -2.56
N GLU A 196 -25.47 44.63 -2.81
CA GLU A 196 -24.86 44.58 -4.14
C GLU A 196 -24.73 43.14 -4.64
N ARG A 197 -24.30 42.21 -3.78
CA ARG A 197 -24.27 40.77 -4.10
C ARG A 197 -25.67 40.22 -4.39
N CYS A 198 -26.68 40.56 -3.58
CA CYS A 198 -28.07 40.16 -3.82
C CYS A 198 -28.57 40.65 -5.19
N PHE A 199 -28.40 41.92 -5.52
CA PHE A 199 -28.85 42.48 -6.80
C PHE A 199 -28.05 41.95 -8.00
N ALA A 200 -26.75 41.71 -7.83
CA ALA A 200 -25.94 41.05 -8.85
C ALA A 200 -26.46 39.63 -9.14
N ALA A 201 -26.79 38.87 -8.09
CA ALA A 201 -27.37 37.52 -8.22
C ALA A 201 -28.73 37.54 -8.93
N MET A 202 -29.58 38.55 -8.67
CA MET A 202 -30.86 38.73 -9.38
C MET A 202 -30.68 39.02 -10.88
N ASN A 203 -29.66 39.81 -11.25
CA ASN A 203 -29.42 40.21 -12.63
C ASN A 203 -28.75 39.10 -13.47
N GLN A 204 -27.90 38.31 -12.83
CA GLN A 204 -27.21 37.17 -13.44
C GLN A 204 -27.38 35.96 -12.51
N PRO A 205 -28.51 35.26 -12.59
CA PRO A 205 -28.72 34.02 -11.83
C PRO A 205 -27.77 32.95 -12.38
N SER A 206 -26.53 32.95 -11.90
CA SER A 206 -25.58 31.87 -12.14
C SER A 206 -26.02 30.64 -11.33
N GLU A 207 -25.72 29.44 -11.82
CA GLU A 207 -26.11 28.19 -11.13
C GLU A 207 -25.39 27.99 -9.77
N ASP A 208 -24.38 28.82 -9.51
CA ASP A 208 -23.42 28.73 -8.41
C ASP A 208 -23.47 29.97 -7.50
N VAL A 209 -24.66 30.52 -7.24
CA VAL A 209 -24.91 31.38 -6.06
C VAL A 209 -24.83 30.48 -4.82
N GLY A 210 -23.63 29.98 -4.51
CA GLY A 210 -23.38 28.91 -3.54
C GLY A 210 -23.38 29.36 -2.08
N GLN A 211 -23.54 30.66 -1.83
CA GLN A 211 -23.52 31.22 -0.48
C GLN A 211 -24.87 31.81 -0.12
N PHE A 212 -25.37 31.43 1.05
CA PHE A 212 -26.47 32.10 1.72
C PHE A 212 -26.12 33.58 1.92
N ILE A 213 -26.95 34.49 1.37
CA ILE A 213 -26.71 35.93 1.45
C ILE A 213 -27.65 36.54 2.49
N GLU A 214 -27.07 36.98 3.61
CA GLU A 214 -27.74 37.82 4.62
C GLU A 214 -27.41 39.30 4.39
N LEU A 215 -28.23 40.23 4.88
CA LEU A 215 -27.86 41.65 4.86
C LEU A 215 -26.62 41.91 5.71
N PHE A 216 -26.53 41.26 6.88
CA PHE A 216 -25.35 41.19 7.74
C PHE A 216 -25.50 39.97 8.66
N SER A 217 -24.39 39.34 9.01
CA SER A 217 -24.33 38.16 9.87
C SER A 217 -24.19 38.53 11.36
N ARG A 218 -24.38 37.54 12.24
CA ARG A 218 -24.20 37.73 13.69
C ARG A 218 -22.72 38.00 14.00
N GLU A 219 -21.85 37.33 13.26
CA GLU A 219 -20.41 37.45 13.29
C GLU A 219 -19.99 38.87 12.90
N ASP A 220 -20.58 39.44 11.83
CA ASP A 220 -20.35 40.83 11.43
C ASP A 220 -20.70 41.79 12.57
N LEU A 221 -21.86 41.63 13.21
CA LEU A 221 -22.26 42.52 14.31
C LEU A 221 -21.33 42.38 15.53
N VAL A 222 -20.92 41.15 15.89
CA VAL A 222 -19.99 40.93 17.01
C VAL A 222 -18.64 41.59 16.73
N GLU A 223 -18.14 41.50 15.50
CA GLU A 223 -16.90 42.15 15.09
C GLU A 223 -17.03 43.68 15.12
N ILE A 224 -18.12 44.23 14.59
CA ILE A 224 -18.40 45.67 14.60
C ILE A 224 -18.49 46.20 16.04
N LEU A 225 -19.21 45.49 16.92
CA LEU A 225 -19.31 45.85 18.33
C LEU A 225 -17.95 45.80 19.04
N ARG A 226 -17.11 44.79 18.75
CA ARG A 226 -15.76 44.69 19.30
C ARG A 226 -14.86 45.85 18.84
N ASN A 227 -15.03 46.31 17.61
CA ASN A 227 -14.24 47.38 17.00
C ASN A 227 -14.83 48.78 17.23
N SER A 228 -15.97 48.88 17.90
CA SER A 228 -16.62 50.14 18.22
C SER A 228 -15.87 50.91 19.30
N ALA A 229 -15.79 52.24 19.16
CA ALA A 229 -15.07 53.10 20.10
C ALA A 229 -15.78 53.26 21.45
N ILE A 230 -17.08 52.94 21.51
CA ILE A 230 -17.94 53.03 22.69
C ILE A 230 -18.83 51.78 22.77
N PRO A 231 -19.18 51.31 23.97
CA PRO A 231 -20.09 50.18 24.12
C PRO A 231 -21.50 50.55 23.64
N VAL A 232 -22.06 49.78 22.71
CA VAL A 232 -23.41 49.99 22.17
C VAL A 232 -24.30 48.79 22.53
N PRO A 233 -25.44 48.97 23.23
CA PRO A 233 -26.27 47.88 23.76
C PRO A 233 -27.26 47.37 22.70
N VAL A 234 -26.76 46.77 21.62
CA VAL A 234 -27.59 46.26 20.52
C VAL A 234 -27.44 44.75 20.37
N GLU A 235 -28.59 44.06 20.33
CA GLU A 235 -28.65 42.62 20.02
C GLU A 235 -28.94 42.39 18.54
N TYR A 236 -28.41 41.28 18.01
CA TYR A 236 -28.49 40.93 16.58
C TYR A 236 -29.93 40.86 16.06
N GLU A 237 -30.82 40.09 16.71
CA GLU A 237 -32.18 39.90 16.21
C GLU A 237 -33.02 41.19 16.24
N THR A 238 -32.79 42.04 17.25
CA THR A 238 -33.46 43.35 17.35
C THR A 238 -33.03 44.25 16.20
N LEU A 239 -31.73 44.37 15.93
CA LEU A 239 -31.22 45.15 14.79
C LEU A 239 -31.72 44.59 13.45
N ARG A 240 -31.66 43.27 13.27
CA ARG A 240 -32.14 42.58 12.07
C ARG A 240 -33.62 42.88 11.82
N TYR A 241 -34.45 42.78 12.86
CA TYR A 241 -35.88 43.08 12.79
C TYR A 241 -36.14 44.51 12.32
N HIS A 242 -35.47 45.52 12.88
CA HIS A 242 -35.67 46.92 12.47
C HIS A 242 -35.18 47.20 11.05
N ILE A 243 -34.07 46.60 10.63
CA ILE A 243 -33.57 46.69 9.24
C ILE A 243 -34.59 46.06 8.27
N LEU A 244 -35.10 44.85 8.57
CA LEU A 244 -36.09 44.19 7.72
C LEU A 244 -37.45 44.89 7.72
N LYS A 245 -37.87 45.44 8.86
CA LYS A 245 -39.07 46.28 8.94
C LYS A 245 -38.93 47.50 8.04
N THR A 246 -37.81 48.20 8.13
CA THR A 246 -37.50 49.34 7.25
C THR A 246 -37.48 48.89 5.78
N PHE A 247 -36.91 47.72 5.49
CA PHE A 247 -36.94 47.14 4.13
C PHE A 247 -38.37 46.96 3.63
N ARG A 248 -39.27 46.36 4.43
CA ARG A 248 -40.68 46.18 4.08
C ARG A 248 -41.39 47.50 3.86
N ASP A 249 -41.24 48.45 4.78
CA ASP A 249 -41.92 49.74 4.74
C ASP A 249 -41.48 50.57 3.52
N GLN A 250 -40.19 50.53 3.19
CA GLN A 250 -39.64 51.33 2.10
C GLN A 250 -39.85 50.68 0.72
N LEU A 251 -39.79 49.35 0.61
CA LEU A 251 -39.75 48.66 -0.69
C LEU A 251 -40.98 47.80 -0.99
N LEU A 252 -41.75 47.39 0.02
CA LEU A 252 -42.88 46.48 -0.13
C LEU A 252 -44.20 47.09 0.40
N GLU A 253 -44.33 48.42 0.51
CA GLU A 253 -45.52 49.10 1.08
C GLU A 253 -45.90 48.60 2.49
N GLY A 254 -44.92 48.17 3.29
CA GLY A 254 -45.14 47.59 4.62
C GLY A 254 -45.73 46.18 4.58
N LEU A 255 -45.68 45.49 3.43
CA LEU A 255 -46.23 44.14 3.29
C LEU A 255 -45.53 43.15 4.22
N ASP A 256 -46.31 42.59 5.12
CA ASP A 256 -45.90 41.48 5.97
C ASP A 256 -46.28 40.14 5.32
N LEU A 257 -45.26 39.32 5.05
CA LEU A 257 -45.39 38.13 4.22
C LEU A 257 -46.19 37.01 4.93
N PRO A 258 -45.91 36.65 6.21
CA PRO A 258 -46.76 35.76 7.00
C PRO A 258 -48.23 36.20 7.06
N TYR A 259 -48.50 37.48 7.35
CA TYR A 259 -49.86 38.01 7.37
C TYR A 259 -50.55 37.89 6.00
N THR A 260 -49.83 38.16 4.91
CA THR A 260 -50.34 38.01 3.55
C THR A 260 -50.69 36.55 3.23
N LEU A 261 -49.82 35.60 3.59
CA LEU A 261 -50.08 34.17 3.43
C LEU A 261 -51.30 33.69 4.22
N LYS A 262 -51.50 34.21 5.44
CA LYS A 262 -52.69 33.92 6.27
C LYS A 262 -53.96 34.41 5.60
N ARG A 263 -53.94 35.61 5.02
CA ARG A 263 -55.06 36.18 4.27
C ARG A 263 -55.39 35.39 3.00
N ILE A 264 -54.37 34.99 2.23
CA ILE A 264 -54.53 34.11 1.05
C ILE A 264 -55.21 32.80 1.43
N ALA A 265 -54.70 32.11 2.46
CA ALA A 265 -55.29 30.86 2.92
C ALA A 265 -56.76 31.04 3.30
N HIS A 266 -57.09 32.09 4.06
CA HIS A 266 -58.45 32.36 4.47
C HIS A 266 -59.40 32.61 3.29
N HIS A 267 -58.96 33.41 2.31
CA HIS A 267 -59.73 33.73 1.11
C HIS A 267 -59.99 32.48 0.25
N ILE A 268 -58.95 31.69 -0.04
CA ILE A 268 -59.09 30.46 -0.84
C ILE A 268 -59.95 29.41 -0.11
N GLN A 269 -59.80 29.31 1.22
CA GLN A 269 -60.61 28.40 2.02
C GLN A 269 -62.09 28.82 2.05
N GLN A 270 -62.39 30.12 2.13
CA GLN A 270 -63.76 30.63 2.11
C GLN A 270 -64.42 30.49 0.74
N GLU A 271 -63.74 30.88 -0.33
CA GLU A 271 -64.33 30.93 -1.67
C GLU A 271 -64.32 29.58 -2.39
N GLN A 272 -63.26 28.79 -2.20
CA GLN A 272 -63.02 27.57 -2.97
C GLN A 272 -63.01 26.30 -2.11
N ARG A 273 -63.10 26.42 -0.77
CA ARG A 273 -63.01 25.31 0.20
C ARG A 273 -61.78 24.43 -0.02
N LYS A 274 -60.65 25.06 -0.35
CA LYS A 274 -59.38 24.40 -0.68
C LYS A 274 -58.23 24.95 0.15
N ARG A 275 -57.21 24.09 0.33
CA ARG A 275 -55.92 24.44 0.93
C ARG A 275 -54.94 24.92 -0.15
N PRO A 276 -54.43 26.15 -0.16
CA PRO A 276 -53.46 26.54 -1.19
C PRO A 276 -52.14 25.75 -1.06
N ILE A 277 -51.47 25.52 -2.20
CA ILE A 277 -50.20 24.79 -2.28
C ILE A 277 -49.06 25.78 -2.53
N LEU A 278 -47.99 25.71 -1.75
CA LEU A 278 -46.76 26.47 -1.95
C LEU A 278 -45.56 25.53 -2.10
N PHE A 279 -44.90 25.61 -3.24
CA PHE A 279 -43.64 24.94 -3.50
C PHE A 279 -42.49 25.93 -3.43
N ILE A 280 -41.44 25.59 -2.71
CA ILE A 280 -40.20 26.37 -2.64
C ILE A 280 -39.06 25.42 -2.95
N ASP A 281 -38.40 25.62 -4.09
CA ASP A 281 -37.33 24.73 -4.58
C ASP A 281 -36.14 24.67 -3.62
N ASP A 282 -35.76 25.83 -3.11
CA ASP A 282 -34.71 26.00 -2.11
C ASP A 282 -35.02 27.26 -1.30
N LEU A 283 -35.42 27.09 -0.04
CA LEU A 283 -35.82 28.21 0.82
C LEU A 283 -34.72 29.27 0.97
N VAL A 284 -33.48 28.81 1.00
CA VAL A 284 -32.29 29.55 1.42
C VAL A 284 -31.59 30.20 0.24
N GLN A 285 -32.04 29.91 -0.98
CA GLN A 285 -31.59 30.62 -2.17
C GLN A 285 -32.68 31.55 -2.72
N SER A 286 -33.95 31.14 -2.66
CA SER A 286 -35.04 31.91 -3.25
C SER A 286 -35.61 33.01 -2.34
N ILE A 287 -35.59 32.86 -1.02
CA ILE A 287 -36.26 33.79 -0.08
C ILE A 287 -35.43 34.06 1.18
N ASN A 288 -34.12 34.26 1.01
CA ASN A 288 -33.11 34.26 2.07
C ASN A 288 -33.45 35.23 3.21
N LEU A 289 -33.90 36.43 2.86
CA LEU A 289 -34.19 37.50 3.82
C LEU A 289 -35.33 37.18 4.78
N PHE A 290 -36.32 36.41 4.30
CA PHE A 290 -37.56 36.08 5.03
C PHE A 290 -37.66 34.58 5.37
N ALA A 291 -36.62 33.80 5.12
CA ALA A 291 -36.63 32.34 5.29
C ALA A 291 -37.05 31.90 6.70
N THR A 292 -36.48 32.54 7.75
CA THR A 292 -36.82 32.25 9.15
C THR A 292 -38.26 32.62 9.48
N ASP A 293 -38.67 33.86 9.17
CA ASP A 293 -40.02 34.36 9.45
C ASP A 293 -41.10 33.48 8.77
N LEU A 294 -40.81 33.00 7.55
CA LEU A 294 -41.68 32.09 6.80
C LEU A 294 -41.73 30.68 7.41
N LEU A 295 -40.58 30.12 7.77
CA LEU A 295 -40.54 28.82 8.45
C LEU A 295 -41.31 28.86 9.76
N ASP A 296 -41.11 29.91 10.57
CA ASP A 296 -41.83 30.11 11.83
C ASP A 296 -43.34 30.11 11.59
N TYR A 297 -43.82 30.86 10.59
CA TYR A 297 -45.23 30.83 10.20
C TYR A 297 -45.72 29.45 9.76
N PHE A 298 -44.94 28.71 8.96
CA PHE A 298 -45.34 27.39 8.49
C PHE A 298 -45.39 26.33 9.60
N ILE A 299 -44.63 26.51 10.69
CA ILE A 299 -44.50 25.55 11.78
C ILE A 299 -45.38 25.90 12.99
N THR A 300 -45.80 27.16 13.13
CA THR A 300 -46.63 27.65 14.25
C THR A 300 -47.96 26.89 14.35
N LEU A 301 -48.34 26.50 15.57
CA LEU A 301 -49.57 25.76 15.89
C LEU A 301 -50.84 26.58 15.54
N GLU A 302 -51.86 25.89 15.00
CA GLU A 302 -53.22 26.40 14.76
C GLU A 302 -53.42 27.53 13.72
N GLU A 303 -52.38 28.07 13.11
CA GLU A 303 -52.50 29.12 12.09
C GLU A 303 -52.29 28.60 10.65
N GLY A 304 -53.03 29.20 9.70
CA GLY A 304 -52.93 28.90 8.27
C GLY A 304 -53.75 27.69 7.81
N CYS A 305 -53.63 27.36 6.52
CA CYS A 305 -54.27 26.21 5.84
C CYS A 305 -53.48 25.82 4.58
N TRP A 306 -52.15 25.99 4.58
CA TRP A 306 -51.31 25.72 3.42
C TRP A 306 -50.84 24.26 3.37
N ASP A 307 -50.64 23.76 2.17
CA ASP A 307 -49.79 22.60 1.90
C ASP A 307 -48.46 23.11 1.32
N VAL A 308 -47.38 22.96 2.06
CA VAL A 308 -46.09 23.57 1.73
C VAL A 308 -45.04 22.49 1.50
N ILE A 309 -44.32 22.57 0.39
CA ILE A 309 -43.11 21.77 0.16
C ILE A 309 -41.92 22.71 0.11
N ILE A 310 -40.96 22.48 0.99
CA ILE A 310 -39.78 23.33 1.17
C ILE A 310 -38.53 22.49 0.92
N GLY A 311 -37.78 22.85 -0.12
CA GLY A 311 -36.44 22.30 -0.35
C GLY A 311 -35.40 22.96 0.54
N ILE A 312 -34.53 22.13 1.12
CA ILE A 312 -33.41 22.57 1.96
C ILE A 312 -32.12 21.92 1.45
N THR A 313 -31.07 22.74 1.33
CA THR A 313 -29.71 22.31 1.01
C THR A 313 -28.81 22.50 2.25
N PRO A 314 -28.58 21.46 3.08
CA PRO A 314 -27.93 21.60 4.38
C PRO A 314 -26.55 22.27 4.35
N ASN A 315 -25.67 21.83 3.44
CA ASN A 315 -24.32 22.39 3.32
C ASN A 315 -24.28 23.91 3.05
N SER A 316 -25.30 24.47 2.39
CA SER A 316 -25.38 25.92 2.14
C SER A 316 -25.78 26.70 3.40
N LEU A 317 -26.52 26.07 4.32
CA LEU A 317 -26.93 26.65 5.60
C LEU A 317 -25.83 26.55 6.66
N ASP A 318 -25.05 25.47 6.67
CA ASP A 318 -23.94 25.27 7.61
C ASP A 318 -22.83 26.33 7.55
N ALA A 319 -22.83 27.16 6.49
CA ALA A 319 -21.86 28.23 6.29
C ALA A 319 -22.02 29.43 7.24
N THR A 320 -23.17 29.59 7.90
CA THR A 320 -23.44 30.72 8.83
C THR A 320 -23.98 30.21 10.16
N LEU A 321 -23.68 30.88 11.28
CA LEU A 321 -24.22 30.48 12.60
C LEU A 321 -25.75 30.42 12.59
N ARG A 322 -26.41 31.39 11.97
CA ARG A 322 -27.88 31.44 11.87
C ARG A 322 -28.44 30.35 10.98
N GLY A 323 -27.76 30.00 9.89
CA GLY A 323 -28.15 28.86 9.06
C GLY A 323 -28.07 27.53 9.81
N ARG A 324 -27.06 27.35 10.68
CA ARG A 324 -26.97 26.19 11.59
C ARG A 324 -28.09 26.19 12.62
N GLU A 325 -28.37 27.32 13.27
CA GLU A 325 -29.51 27.43 14.18
C GLU A 325 -30.83 27.09 13.48
N LEU A 326 -31.00 27.50 12.22
CA LEU A 326 -32.17 27.13 11.42
C LEU A 326 -32.23 25.62 11.17
N LEU A 327 -31.13 24.99 10.76
CA LEU A 327 -31.05 23.54 10.57
C LEU A 327 -31.33 22.77 11.85
N ASP A 328 -30.73 23.19 12.96
CA ASP A 328 -30.94 22.60 14.29
C ASP A 328 -32.41 22.72 14.67
N ARG A 329 -33.00 23.92 14.55
CA ARG A 329 -34.42 24.12 14.82
C ARG A 329 -35.27 23.16 14.00
N ILE A 330 -35.04 23.04 12.69
CA ILE A 330 -35.80 22.11 11.84
C ILE A 330 -35.53 20.66 12.22
N ALA A 331 -34.31 20.29 12.60
CA ALA A 331 -33.97 18.94 13.07
C ALA A 331 -34.72 18.59 14.36
N PHE A 332 -34.85 19.54 15.29
CA PHE A 332 -35.58 19.41 16.56
C PHE A 332 -37.09 19.66 16.47
N LEU A 333 -37.63 19.98 15.29
CA LEU A 333 -39.07 19.85 15.05
C LEU A 333 -39.42 18.37 15.09
N ASP A 334 -39.65 17.84 16.28
CA ASP A 334 -40.39 16.58 16.43
C ASP A 334 -41.74 16.76 15.74
N THR A 335 -42.29 15.67 15.21
CA THR A 335 -43.56 15.67 14.47
C THR A 335 -44.70 16.20 15.35
N ILE A 336 -44.87 17.53 15.38
CA ILE A 336 -45.99 18.19 16.06
C ILE A 336 -47.25 17.80 15.27
N ASP A 337 -47.93 16.76 15.74
CA ASP A 337 -49.22 16.25 15.25
C ASP A 337 -49.22 15.79 13.78
N ASP A 338 -48.18 15.11 13.30
CA ASP A 338 -48.06 14.60 11.90
C ASP A 338 -48.10 15.69 10.81
N ARG A 339 -47.93 16.98 11.17
CA ARG A 339 -48.04 18.11 10.22
C ARG A 339 -46.75 18.45 9.49
N VAL A 340 -45.61 18.11 10.07
CA VAL A 340 -44.28 18.35 9.49
C VAL A 340 -43.66 16.99 9.14
N GLU A 341 -43.48 16.74 7.85
CA GLU A 341 -42.84 15.52 7.34
C GLU A 341 -41.46 15.85 6.78
N LYS A 342 -40.43 15.15 7.27
CA LYS A 342 -39.05 15.29 6.79
C LYS A 342 -38.75 14.17 5.81
N LEU A 343 -38.28 14.54 4.62
CA LEU A 343 -38.09 13.65 3.49
C LEU A 343 -36.71 13.84 2.88
N TRP A 344 -35.94 12.77 2.72
CA TRP A 344 -34.56 12.82 2.24
C TRP A 344 -34.43 12.25 0.82
N LEU A 345 -33.87 13.05 -0.09
CA LEU A 345 -33.49 12.66 -1.47
C LEU A 345 -32.04 12.16 -1.59
N SER A 346 -31.22 12.55 -0.63
CA SER A 346 -29.83 12.13 -0.47
C SER A 346 -29.51 12.09 1.01
N ASP A 347 -28.38 11.48 1.36
CA ASP A 347 -27.74 11.77 2.63
C ASP A 347 -27.34 13.26 2.72
N GLU A 348 -27.03 13.70 3.94
CA GLU A 348 -26.68 15.09 4.26
C GLU A 348 -25.50 15.60 3.43
N TYR A 349 -24.56 14.71 3.11
CA TYR A 349 -23.37 15.01 2.33
C TYR A 349 -23.53 14.80 0.82
N GLY A 350 -24.64 14.25 0.34
CA GLY A 350 -24.86 13.95 -1.08
C GLY A 350 -23.96 12.84 -1.64
N LEU A 351 -23.45 11.93 -0.80
CA LEU A 351 -22.69 10.73 -1.21
C LEU A 351 -23.62 9.64 -1.78
N SER A 352 -24.88 9.64 -1.40
CA SER A 352 -25.89 8.66 -1.82
C SER A 352 -27.14 9.36 -2.34
N SER A 353 -27.87 8.69 -3.24
CA SER A 353 -29.19 9.12 -3.70
C SER A 353 -30.20 8.09 -3.24
N SER A 354 -31.36 8.55 -2.78
CA SER A 354 -32.46 7.67 -2.36
C SER A 354 -33.14 6.96 -3.53
N PHE A 355 -32.99 7.45 -4.76
CA PHE A 355 -33.70 6.94 -5.94
C PHE A 355 -32.77 6.47 -7.08
N LEU A 356 -31.52 6.96 -7.14
CA LEU A 356 -30.56 6.59 -8.19
C LEU A 356 -29.38 5.81 -7.60
N ASN A 357 -29.20 4.57 -8.05
CA ASN A 357 -28.14 3.67 -7.63
C ASN A 357 -27.61 2.86 -8.83
N GLU A 358 -26.64 1.98 -8.58
CA GLU A 358 -26.00 1.19 -9.63
C GLU A 358 -26.99 0.24 -10.35
N MET A 359 -28.01 -0.26 -9.65
CA MET A 359 -28.97 -1.20 -10.22
C MET A 359 -29.92 -0.53 -11.22
N ASN A 360 -30.17 0.77 -11.09
CA ASN A 360 -31.14 1.49 -11.91
C ASN A 360 -30.56 2.67 -12.72
N CYS A 361 -29.24 2.91 -12.66
CA CYS A 361 -28.59 3.98 -13.41
C CYS A 361 -28.69 3.81 -14.94
N THR A 362 -28.83 2.58 -15.42
CA THR A 362 -28.99 2.30 -16.86
C THR A 362 -30.38 2.68 -17.35
N GLU A 363 -31.42 2.41 -16.57
CA GLU A 363 -32.79 2.83 -16.89
C GLU A 363 -32.95 4.35 -16.79
N TYR A 364 -32.29 4.99 -15.80
CA TYR A 364 -32.21 6.45 -15.75
C TYR A 364 -31.57 7.03 -17.03
N ALA A 365 -30.41 6.51 -17.45
CA ALA A 365 -29.73 6.97 -18.66
C ALA A 365 -30.57 6.74 -19.92
N ARG A 366 -31.30 5.62 -19.99
CA ARG A 366 -32.17 5.27 -21.12
C ARG A 366 -33.20 6.35 -21.40
N LEU A 367 -33.87 6.88 -20.37
CA LEU A 367 -34.86 7.96 -20.54
C LEU A 367 -34.28 9.19 -21.26
N TYR A 368 -33.09 9.63 -20.85
CA TYR A 368 -32.40 10.77 -21.46
C TYR A 368 -31.90 10.44 -22.87
N LEU A 369 -31.27 9.29 -23.07
CA LEU A 369 -30.74 8.88 -24.37
C LEU A 369 -31.85 8.72 -25.41
N ASN A 370 -33.02 8.20 -25.02
CA ASN A 370 -34.16 8.04 -25.91
C ASN A 370 -34.75 9.39 -26.31
N GLU A 371 -34.91 10.32 -25.37
CA GLU A 371 -35.38 11.66 -25.70
C GLU A 371 -34.36 12.41 -26.57
N TYR A 372 -33.07 12.30 -26.28
CA TYR A 372 -32.00 12.83 -27.12
C TYR A 372 -32.11 12.36 -28.58
N LYS A 373 -32.29 11.05 -28.79
CA LYS A 373 -32.46 10.44 -30.13
C LYS A 373 -33.76 10.91 -30.80
N ARG A 374 -34.85 11.03 -30.03
CA ARG A 374 -36.15 11.52 -30.50
C ARG A 374 -36.07 12.97 -31.00
N GLN A 375 -35.38 13.85 -30.27
CA GLN A 375 -35.15 15.25 -30.66
C GLN A 375 -34.33 15.36 -31.96
N ASN A 376 -33.44 14.40 -32.20
CA ASN A 376 -32.68 14.30 -33.44
C ASN A 376 -33.48 13.69 -34.62
N ARG A 377 -34.78 13.37 -34.42
CA ARG A 377 -35.72 12.87 -35.44
C ARG A 377 -35.29 11.59 -36.14
N GLN A 378 -34.50 10.75 -35.47
CA GLN A 378 -34.02 9.48 -36.01
C GLN A 378 -34.58 8.33 -35.16
N PRO A 379 -35.39 7.41 -35.73
CA PRO A 379 -35.97 6.32 -34.97
C PRO A 379 -34.91 5.28 -34.61
N CYS A 380 -34.58 5.09 -33.32
CA CYS A 380 -33.66 4.03 -32.88
C CYS A 380 -34.35 2.67 -32.74
N ASN A 381 -34.90 2.18 -33.85
CA ASN A 381 -35.53 0.88 -34.00
C ASN A 381 -35.05 0.20 -35.29
N VAL A 382 -35.63 -0.95 -35.64
CA VAL A 382 -35.30 -1.74 -36.84
C VAL A 382 -35.27 -0.93 -38.16
N ARG A 383 -35.93 0.24 -38.22
CA ARG A 383 -35.91 1.12 -39.41
C ARG A 383 -34.63 1.94 -39.55
N CYS A 384 -33.81 2.06 -38.51
CA CYS A 384 -32.53 2.77 -38.57
C CYS A 384 -31.44 1.91 -39.24
N PRO A 385 -30.66 2.47 -40.18
CA PRO A 385 -29.60 1.73 -40.86
C PRO A 385 -28.49 1.26 -39.92
N ALA A 386 -28.28 1.96 -38.80
CA ALA A 386 -27.30 1.58 -37.79
C ALA A 386 -27.88 0.65 -36.71
N PHE A 387 -29.16 0.28 -36.77
CA PHE A 387 -29.81 -0.53 -35.73
C PHE A 387 -29.15 -1.90 -35.50
N PRO A 388 -28.81 -2.71 -36.54
CA PRO A 388 -28.17 -4.01 -36.31
C PRO A 388 -26.86 -3.88 -35.53
N ARG A 389 -26.08 -2.83 -35.83
CA ARG A 389 -24.84 -2.51 -35.13
C ARG A 389 -25.11 -2.13 -33.68
N CYS A 390 -26.06 -1.25 -33.42
CA CYS A 390 -26.41 -0.82 -32.06
C CYS A 390 -27.03 -1.95 -31.22
N HIS A 391 -27.84 -2.82 -31.83
CA HIS A 391 -28.49 -3.95 -31.18
C HIS A 391 -27.46 -5.00 -30.71
N ASP A 392 -26.28 -5.07 -31.31
CA ASP A 392 -25.19 -5.93 -30.81
C ASP A 392 -24.72 -5.53 -29.40
N LEU A 393 -24.89 -4.26 -28.97
CA LEU A 393 -24.60 -3.82 -27.61
C LEU A 393 -25.68 -4.20 -26.59
N GLU A 394 -26.91 -4.42 -27.04
CA GLU A 394 -28.07 -4.67 -26.17
C GLU A 394 -29.07 -5.59 -26.90
N PRO A 395 -28.78 -6.89 -26.97
CA PRO A 395 -29.50 -7.85 -27.82
C PRO A 395 -30.90 -8.19 -27.31
N ASP A 396 -31.18 -7.91 -26.04
CA ASP A 396 -32.46 -8.22 -25.39
C ASP A 396 -33.51 -7.11 -25.60
N GLN A 397 -33.15 -6.01 -26.28
CA GLN A 397 -34.00 -4.85 -26.52
C GLN A 397 -34.24 -4.60 -28.01
N SER A 398 -35.50 -4.37 -28.38
CA SER A 398 -35.93 -4.19 -29.78
C SER A 398 -36.05 -2.73 -30.23
N ASP A 399 -36.07 -1.83 -29.26
CA ASP A 399 -36.18 -0.38 -29.37
C ASP A 399 -35.45 0.27 -28.19
N ASP A 400 -35.33 1.61 -28.18
CA ASP A 400 -34.86 2.34 -27.00
C ASP A 400 -33.46 1.92 -26.48
N LEU A 401 -32.58 1.58 -27.44
CA LEU A 401 -31.22 1.09 -27.19
C LEU A 401 -30.35 2.10 -26.44
N LEU A 402 -29.37 1.64 -25.66
CA LEU A 402 -28.40 2.50 -24.94
C LEU A 402 -27.28 3.09 -25.82
N ALA A 403 -27.16 2.67 -27.09
CA ALA A 403 -26.07 3.07 -27.98
C ALA A 403 -25.87 4.61 -28.02
N PRO A 404 -24.62 5.12 -27.98
CA PRO A 404 -23.37 4.38 -28.20
C PRO A 404 -22.82 3.66 -26.95
N PHE A 405 -23.55 3.67 -25.83
CA PHE A 405 -23.18 2.98 -24.60
C PHE A 405 -23.79 1.57 -24.53
N ASN A 406 -23.29 0.76 -23.59
CA ASN A 406 -23.95 -0.45 -23.10
C ASN A 406 -24.16 -0.35 -21.58
N LYS A 407 -24.80 -1.37 -21.00
CA LYS A 407 -25.09 -1.43 -19.56
C LYS A 407 -23.81 -1.27 -18.72
N GLU A 408 -22.75 -1.94 -19.11
CA GLU A 408 -21.50 -2.05 -18.38
C GLU A 408 -20.73 -0.71 -18.33
N VAL A 409 -20.64 0.02 -19.45
CA VAL A 409 -20.03 1.37 -19.49
C VAL A 409 -20.80 2.34 -18.62
N LEU A 410 -22.14 2.31 -18.68
CA LEU A 410 -22.98 3.21 -17.89
C LEU A 410 -22.79 3.00 -16.38
N ILE A 411 -22.68 1.75 -15.95
CA ILE A 411 -22.34 1.42 -14.55
C ILE A 411 -20.95 1.96 -14.19
N ARG A 412 -19.93 1.77 -15.04
CA ARG A 412 -18.57 2.31 -14.80
C ARG A 412 -18.53 3.84 -14.73
N LEU A 413 -19.27 4.52 -15.61
CA LEU A 413 -19.43 5.97 -15.57
C LEU A 413 -20.08 6.41 -14.26
N PHE A 414 -21.14 5.72 -13.83
CA PHE A 414 -21.83 6.01 -12.57
C PHE A 414 -20.93 5.82 -11.34
N ARG A 415 -20.13 4.74 -11.29
CA ARG A 415 -19.13 4.49 -10.22
C ARG A 415 -18.02 5.55 -10.18
N SER A 416 -17.72 6.15 -11.32
CA SER A 416 -16.63 7.11 -11.47
C SER A 416 -17.02 8.56 -11.11
N LEU A 417 -18.30 8.82 -10.84
CA LEU A 417 -18.80 10.14 -10.46
C LEU A 417 -18.13 10.67 -9.17
N PRO A 418 -17.95 12.01 -9.05
CA PRO A 418 -17.37 12.62 -7.86
C PRO A 418 -18.26 12.41 -6.62
N SER A 419 -17.63 12.17 -5.46
CA SER A 419 -18.31 12.05 -4.17
C SER A 419 -18.83 13.40 -3.67
N GLY A 420 -20.00 13.40 -3.03
CA GLY A 420 -20.51 14.53 -2.23
C GLY A 420 -21.26 15.59 -3.03
N LYS A 421 -21.59 15.31 -4.30
CA LYS A 421 -22.38 16.19 -5.17
C LYS A 421 -23.50 15.38 -5.82
N GLY A 422 -24.67 15.98 -6.06
CA GLY A 422 -25.88 15.28 -6.48
C GLY A 422 -25.67 14.33 -7.67
N LYS A 423 -25.65 13.02 -7.40
CA LYS A 423 -25.30 11.96 -8.37
C LYS A 423 -26.09 12.05 -9.68
N ALA A 424 -27.40 12.31 -9.60
CA ALA A 424 -28.27 12.41 -10.77
C ALA A 424 -27.82 13.53 -11.74
N ARG A 425 -27.56 14.74 -11.23
CA ARG A 425 -27.09 15.88 -12.05
C ARG A 425 -25.76 15.57 -12.73
N TYR A 426 -24.78 15.07 -11.97
CA TYR A 426 -23.44 14.79 -12.51
C TYR A 426 -23.47 13.66 -13.53
N TYR A 427 -24.32 12.65 -13.32
CA TYR A 427 -24.50 11.58 -14.28
C TYR A 427 -25.12 12.09 -15.59
N THR A 428 -26.18 12.90 -15.51
CA THR A 428 -26.79 13.55 -16.69
C THR A 428 -25.79 14.42 -17.46
N LEU A 429 -24.99 15.23 -16.76
CA LEU A 429 -23.96 16.08 -17.38
C LEU A 429 -22.83 15.25 -17.99
N CYS A 430 -22.38 14.19 -17.33
CA CYS A 430 -21.37 13.29 -17.88
C CYS A 430 -21.84 12.66 -19.21
N LEU A 431 -23.09 12.21 -19.28
CA LEU A 431 -23.66 11.69 -20.53
C LEU A 431 -23.71 12.76 -21.63
N ARG A 432 -24.10 13.98 -21.26
CA ARG A 432 -24.13 15.13 -22.18
C ARG A 432 -22.75 15.41 -22.77
N ASP A 433 -21.76 15.58 -21.90
CA ASP A 433 -20.42 15.97 -22.29
C ASP A 433 -19.82 14.91 -23.23
N ILE A 434 -19.96 13.62 -22.90
CA ILE A 434 -19.51 12.54 -23.78
C ILE A 434 -20.20 12.61 -25.14
N LEU A 435 -21.52 12.77 -25.19
CA LEU A 435 -22.27 12.87 -26.45
C LEU A 435 -21.87 14.11 -27.27
N GLU A 436 -21.62 15.26 -26.64
CA GLU A 436 -21.15 16.48 -27.30
C GLU A 436 -19.79 16.25 -27.99
N HIS A 437 -18.81 15.67 -27.30
CA HIS A 437 -17.49 15.37 -27.89
C HIS A 437 -17.59 14.37 -29.05
N ILE A 438 -18.41 13.31 -28.90
CA ILE A 438 -18.64 12.34 -30.00
C ILE A 438 -19.26 13.04 -31.21
N THR A 439 -20.23 13.94 -31.02
CA THR A 439 -20.83 14.68 -32.14
C THR A 439 -19.87 15.66 -32.82
N GLN A 440 -18.79 16.07 -32.15
CA GLN A 440 -17.70 16.86 -32.72
C GLN A 440 -16.69 16.01 -33.51
N GLY A 441 -16.86 14.68 -33.52
CA GLY A 441 -16.03 13.73 -34.27
C GLY A 441 -14.91 13.10 -33.47
N GLU A 442 -14.87 13.29 -32.16
CA GLU A 442 -13.89 12.67 -31.27
C GLU A 442 -14.14 11.16 -31.08
N ASP A 443 -13.09 10.42 -30.76
CA ASP A 443 -13.16 8.96 -30.57
C ASP A 443 -13.89 8.60 -29.27
N LEU A 444 -14.91 7.74 -29.38
CA LEU A 444 -15.78 7.32 -28.29
C LEU A 444 -15.00 6.69 -27.13
N LEU A 445 -14.06 5.79 -27.43
CA LEU A 445 -13.31 5.08 -26.38
C LEU A 445 -12.39 6.04 -25.63
N SER A 446 -11.73 6.94 -26.36
CA SER A 446 -10.84 7.95 -25.81
C SER A 446 -11.57 8.90 -24.87
N ILE A 447 -12.77 9.36 -25.24
CA ILE A 447 -13.60 10.23 -24.40
C ILE A 447 -14.14 9.48 -23.18
N VAL A 448 -14.75 8.31 -23.37
CA VAL A 448 -15.29 7.52 -22.24
C VAL A 448 -14.19 7.19 -21.22
N GLN A 449 -12.97 6.91 -21.68
CA GLN A 449 -11.83 6.64 -20.80
C GLN A 449 -11.48 7.82 -19.87
N GLN A 450 -11.77 9.07 -20.26
CA GLN A 450 -11.51 10.25 -19.40
C GLN A 450 -12.49 10.33 -18.21
N TYR A 451 -13.67 9.74 -18.35
CA TYR A 451 -14.73 9.77 -17.33
C TYR A 451 -14.80 8.49 -16.50
N VAL A 452 -14.10 7.42 -16.91
CA VAL A 452 -14.12 6.11 -16.24
C VAL A 452 -12.82 5.87 -15.48
N LYS A 453 -12.91 5.57 -14.18
CA LYS A 453 -11.79 5.03 -13.40
C LYS A 453 -11.48 3.61 -13.87
N SER A 454 -10.21 3.28 -14.00
CA SER A 454 -9.79 1.94 -14.42
C SER A 454 -10.09 0.90 -13.35
N GLU A 455 -11.17 0.14 -13.52
CA GLU A 455 -11.56 -0.96 -12.62
C GLU A 455 -10.98 -2.32 -13.08
N GLN A 456 -10.62 -2.43 -14.36
CA GLN A 456 -10.03 -3.62 -14.95
C GLN A 456 -8.92 -3.26 -15.95
N ALA A 457 -8.05 -4.23 -16.21
CA ALA A 457 -7.00 -4.16 -17.21
C ALA A 457 -7.19 -5.30 -18.22
N ALA A 458 -7.11 -5.00 -19.50
CA ALA A 458 -7.10 -6.01 -20.56
C ALA A 458 -5.74 -6.02 -21.26
N TYR A 459 -5.20 -7.21 -21.50
CA TYR A 459 -3.96 -7.40 -22.21
C TYR A 459 -4.21 -8.06 -23.57
N HIS A 460 -3.81 -7.36 -24.63
CA HIS A 460 -3.86 -7.87 -26.01
C HIS A 460 -2.89 -7.06 -26.91
N PRO A 461 -2.26 -7.67 -27.94
CA PRO A 461 -1.37 -6.94 -28.87
C PRO A 461 -2.04 -5.74 -29.55
N ASN A 462 -3.32 -5.88 -29.90
CA ASN A 462 -4.16 -4.76 -30.36
C ASN A 462 -4.67 -3.94 -29.16
N ARG A 463 -4.09 -2.75 -28.96
CA ARG A 463 -4.47 -1.81 -27.88
C ARG A 463 -5.92 -1.36 -27.95
N TYR A 464 -6.46 -1.18 -29.15
CA TYR A 464 -7.86 -0.78 -29.34
C TYR A 464 -8.82 -1.85 -28.81
N LEU A 465 -8.51 -3.13 -29.08
CA LEU A 465 -9.28 -4.25 -28.54
C LEU A 465 -9.21 -4.32 -27.01
N ALA A 466 -8.03 -4.06 -26.43
CA ALA A 466 -7.87 -4.00 -24.98
C ALA A 466 -8.73 -2.88 -24.36
N GLN A 467 -8.75 -1.68 -24.96
CA GLN A 467 -9.60 -0.57 -24.50
C GLN A 467 -11.10 -0.91 -24.57
N VAL A 468 -11.57 -1.55 -25.64
CA VAL A 468 -12.96 -2.01 -25.73
C VAL A 468 -13.30 -2.96 -24.58
N HIS A 469 -12.41 -3.89 -24.25
CA HIS A 469 -12.63 -4.80 -23.13
C HIS A 469 -12.60 -4.11 -21.77
N GLU A 470 -11.71 -3.14 -21.57
CA GLU A 470 -11.64 -2.39 -20.31
C GLU A 470 -12.90 -1.57 -20.04
N LEU A 471 -13.49 -0.97 -21.08
CA LEU A 471 -14.62 -0.06 -20.97
C LEU A 471 -15.98 -0.75 -21.15
N TYR A 472 -16.14 -1.54 -22.22
CA TYR A 472 -17.40 -2.17 -22.63
C TYR A 472 -17.52 -3.65 -22.26
N GLY A 473 -16.44 -4.27 -21.80
CA GLY A 473 -16.47 -5.67 -21.35
C GLY A 473 -17.33 -5.87 -20.09
N PRO A 474 -17.65 -7.13 -19.74
CA PRO A 474 -18.41 -7.47 -18.55
C PRO A 474 -17.74 -6.93 -17.29
N LEU A 475 -18.55 -6.66 -16.26
CA LEU A 475 -18.06 -6.27 -14.95
C LEU A 475 -17.46 -7.50 -14.26
N LEU A 476 -16.19 -7.43 -13.87
CA LEU A 476 -15.51 -8.51 -13.14
C LEU A 476 -15.70 -8.35 -11.63
N ASP A 477 -16.06 -9.45 -10.96
CA ASP A 477 -16.16 -9.49 -9.51
C ASP A 477 -14.79 -9.75 -8.83
N VAL A 478 -14.68 -9.48 -7.53
CA VAL A 478 -13.43 -9.66 -6.76
C VAL A 478 -13.08 -11.15 -6.69
N GLY A 479 -12.13 -11.60 -7.51
CA GLY A 479 -11.64 -12.98 -7.53
C GLY A 479 -11.93 -13.78 -8.80
N MET A 480 -12.70 -13.22 -9.74
CA MET A 480 -12.90 -13.78 -11.08
C MET A 480 -11.69 -13.43 -11.96
N LEU A 481 -10.71 -14.32 -12.02
CA LEU A 481 -9.71 -14.34 -13.09
C LEU A 481 -10.12 -15.45 -14.04
N GLN A 482 -10.44 -15.07 -15.27
CA GLN A 482 -10.87 -15.95 -16.37
C GLN A 482 -12.32 -16.44 -16.28
N GLU A 483 -13.19 -15.79 -17.04
CA GLU A 483 -14.17 -16.56 -17.82
C GLU A 483 -13.66 -16.58 -19.26
N GLU A 484 -13.69 -17.76 -19.89
CA GLU A 484 -13.66 -17.85 -21.34
C GLU A 484 -14.77 -16.95 -21.84
N THR A 485 -14.37 -15.88 -22.52
CA THR A 485 -15.23 -14.75 -22.81
C THR A 485 -16.08 -15.12 -24.04
N THR A 486 -17.03 -16.04 -23.87
CA THR A 486 -17.96 -16.47 -24.90
C THR A 486 -19.08 -15.43 -25.02
N GLY A 487 -18.96 -14.50 -25.97
CA GLY A 487 -20.01 -13.49 -26.23
C GLY A 487 -19.58 -12.21 -26.93
N PHE A 488 -18.27 -11.95 -27.07
CA PHE A 488 -17.72 -10.65 -27.48
C PHE A 488 -17.76 -10.39 -28.98
N ALA A 489 -18.13 -11.39 -29.77
CA ALA A 489 -18.32 -11.23 -31.21
C ALA A 489 -19.26 -10.07 -31.55
N ARG A 490 -20.25 -9.79 -30.69
CA ARG A 490 -21.18 -8.67 -30.83
C ARG A 490 -20.51 -7.32 -30.57
N LEU A 491 -19.75 -7.21 -29.47
CA LEU A 491 -18.94 -6.01 -29.19
C LEU A 491 -17.97 -5.69 -30.33
N TYR A 492 -17.33 -6.71 -30.91
CA TYR A 492 -16.40 -6.53 -32.02
C TYR A 492 -17.07 -6.02 -33.29
N ARG A 493 -18.30 -6.47 -33.58
CA ARG A 493 -19.10 -5.93 -34.69
C ARG A 493 -19.47 -4.47 -34.47
N PHE A 494 -19.84 -4.08 -33.24
CA PHE A 494 -20.14 -2.68 -32.94
C PHE A 494 -18.94 -1.77 -33.18
N PHE A 495 -17.72 -2.21 -32.87
CA PHE A 495 -16.49 -1.44 -33.05
C PHE A 495 -15.77 -1.70 -34.39
N ASP A 496 -16.40 -2.40 -35.34
CA ASP A 496 -15.81 -2.78 -36.64
C ASP A 496 -14.46 -3.52 -36.53
N ILE A 497 -14.24 -4.27 -35.44
CA ILE A 497 -13.00 -5.02 -35.18
C ILE A 497 -13.02 -6.32 -35.97
N LYS A 498 -12.08 -6.47 -36.90
CA LYS A 498 -11.87 -7.70 -37.66
C LYS A 498 -10.90 -8.60 -36.89
N ILE A 499 -11.39 -9.74 -36.40
CA ILE A 499 -10.55 -10.78 -35.81
C ILE A 499 -10.16 -11.78 -36.91
N SER A 500 -8.86 -12.01 -37.08
CA SER A 500 -8.37 -13.03 -38.02
C SER A 500 -8.86 -14.40 -37.59
N ALA A 501 -9.48 -15.13 -38.53
CA ALA A 501 -10.00 -16.48 -38.31
C ALA A 501 -8.89 -17.51 -37.97
N GLU A 502 -7.63 -17.19 -38.26
CA GLU A 502 -6.48 -18.09 -38.10
C GLU A 502 -5.90 -18.11 -36.67
N ASN A 503 -6.23 -17.15 -35.80
CA ASN A 503 -5.87 -17.22 -34.37
C ASN A 503 -6.67 -16.18 -33.54
N PRO A 504 -7.85 -16.52 -32.99
CA PRO A 504 -8.62 -15.61 -32.15
C PRO A 504 -8.05 -15.61 -30.73
N GLN A 505 -6.87 -15.02 -30.52
CA GLN A 505 -6.39 -14.78 -29.16
C GLN A 505 -7.36 -13.82 -28.47
N GLN A 506 -8.16 -14.34 -27.54
CA GLN A 506 -9.02 -13.50 -26.73
C GLN A 506 -8.15 -12.64 -25.80
N PRO A 507 -8.52 -11.37 -25.57
CA PRO A 507 -7.83 -10.53 -24.59
C PRO A 507 -7.96 -11.15 -23.20
N VAL A 508 -6.87 -11.13 -22.45
CA VAL A 508 -6.87 -11.58 -21.06
C VAL A 508 -7.21 -10.38 -20.18
N VAL A 509 -8.28 -10.48 -19.38
CA VAL A 509 -8.74 -9.40 -18.51
C VAL A 509 -8.45 -9.73 -17.05
N ALA A 510 -7.96 -8.75 -16.30
CA ALA A 510 -7.69 -8.82 -14.88
C ALA A 510 -8.42 -7.72 -14.12
N SER A 511 -9.02 -8.07 -12.98
CA SER A 511 -9.64 -7.12 -12.06
C SER A 511 -8.56 -6.33 -11.30
N LEU A 512 -8.73 -5.00 -11.24
CA LEU A 512 -7.84 -4.10 -10.50
C LEU A 512 -8.31 -3.91 -9.05
N TYR A 513 -9.41 -4.54 -8.64
CA TYR A 513 -9.88 -4.46 -7.27
C TYR A 513 -8.97 -5.23 -6.31
N THR A 514 -8.90 -4.70 -5.08
CA THR A 514 -8.19 -5.34 -3.98
C THR A 514 -8.87 -6.67 -3.62
N ARG A 515 -8.10 -7.76 -3.58
CA ARG A 515 -8.65 -9.08 -3.19
C ARG A 515 -8.99 -9.05 -1.70
N ARG A 516 -10.28 -9.13 -1.34
CA ARG A 516 -10.71 -9.20 0.06
C ARG A 516 -10.33 -10.57 0.64
N GLN A 517 -9.51 -10.59 1.69
CA GLN A 517 -9.27 -11.82 2.46
C GLN A 517 -10.52 -12.09 3.30
N GLU A 518 -11.09 -13.31 3.21
CA GLU A 518 -12.32 -13.75 3.89
C GLU A 518 -12.27 -13.62 5.43
N THR A 519 -11.11 -13.32 6.00
CA THR A 519 -10.88 -13.20 7.45
C THR A 519 -11.23 -11.82 8.04
N GLN A 520 -11.59 -10.83 7.24
CA GLN A 520 -12.05 -9.53 7.75
C GLN A 520 -13.56 -9.40 7.65
N SER A 521 -14.22 -9.56 8.79
CA SER A 521 -15.63 -9.21 9.00
C SER A 521 -15.90 -7.76 8.60
N ILE A 522 -16.69 -7.60 7.54
CA ILE A 522 -17.46 -6.42 7.06
C ILE A 522 -16.83 -5.04 7.33
N PRO A 523 -16.54 -4.28 6.25
CA PRO A 523 -17.25 -3.01 6.11
C PRO A 523 -17.97 -2.91 4.76
N ASP A 524 -19.18 -2.32 4.79
CA ASP A 524 -20.03 -1.87 3.67
C ASP A 524 -19.36 -0.75 2.82
N GLY A 525 -18.09 -0.90 2.47
CA GLY A 525 -17.35 0.00 1.61
C GLY A 525 -17.42 -0.47 0.15
N PRO A 526 -17.50 0.45 -0.84
CA PRO A 526 -17.31 0.10 -2.24
C PRO A 526 -15.94 -0.56 -2.45
N PRO A 527 -15.80 -1.47 -3.43
CA PRO A 527 -14.53 -2.12 -3.72
C PRO A 527 -13.47 -1.08 -4.09
N THR A 528 -12.28 -1.18 -3.49
CA THR A 528 -11.19 -0.22 -3.69
C THR A 528 -10.21 -0.72 -4.75
N ILE A 529 -9.82 0.17 -5.66
CA ILE A 529 -8.80 -0.10 -6.69
C ILE A 529 -7.43 -0.27 -6.00
N ASP A 530 -6.73 -1.36 -6.33
CA ASP A 530 -5.38 -1.63 -5.85
C ASP A 530 -4.38 -0.80 -6.66
N SER A 531 -3.77 0.19 -6.00
CA SER A 531 -2.74 1.06 -6.61
C SER A 531 -1.55 0.30 -7.19
N GLY A 532 -1.22 -0.88 -6.67
CA GLY A 532 -0.16 -1.73 -7.20
C GLY A 532 -0.57 -2.39 -8.52
N LYS A 533 -1.82 -2.84 -8.65
CA LYS A 533 -2.35 -3.37 -9.91
C LYS A 533 -2.47 -2.28 -10.97
N GLU A 534 -2.86 -1.07 -10.58
CA GLU A 534 -2.85 0.09 -11.48
C GLU A 534 -1.42 0.41 -11.98
N ALA A 535 -0.42 0.36 -11.10
CA ALA A 535 0.98 0.51 -11.50
C ALA A 535 1.46 -0.61 -12.43
N ILE A 536 1.00 -1.85 -12.25
CA ILE A 536 1.29 -2.96 -13.18
C ILE A 536 0.70 -2.68 -14.56
N LYS A 537 -0.53 -2.16 -14.63
CA LYS A 537 -1.17 -1.75 -15.88
C LYS A 537 -0.34 -0.69 -16.61
N GLY A 538 0.08 0.37 -15.92
CA GLY A 538 0.94 1.41 -16.49
C GLY A 538 2.28 0.86 -16.97
N TRP A 539 2.93 0.01 -16.16
CA TRP A 539 4.20 -0.62 -16.53
C TRP A 539 4.09 -1.48 -17.80
N LEU A 540 3.06 -2.33 -17.91
CA LEU A 540 2.82 -3.16 -19.10
C LEU A 540 2.50 -2.34 -20.36
N ARG A 541 2.10 -1.07 -20.20
CA ARG A 541 1.86 -0.13 -21.31
C ARG A 541 3.08 0.69 -21.70
N GLY A 542 4.16 0.61 -20.92
CA GLY A 542 5.37 1.43 -21.08
C GLY A 542 5.21 2.85 -20.52
N GLU A 543 4.27 3.07 -19.61
CA GLU A 543 4.06 4.35 -18.94
C GLU A 543 5.03 4.51 -17.75
N THR A 544 5.30 5.75 -17.35
CA THR A 544 6.11 6.03 -16.16
C THR A 544 5.32 5.74 -14.89
N VAL A 545 5.78 4.81 -14.06
CA VAL A 545 5.09 4.39 -12.84
C VAL A 545 5.97 4.52 -11.60
N ASN A 546 5.33 4.67 -10.43
CA ASN A 546 6.06 4.73 -9.17
C ASN A 546 6.63 3.34 -8.81
N LYS A 547 7.95 3.25 -8.70
CA LYS A 547 8.69 2.02 -8.41
C LYS A 547 8.21 1.32 -7.13
N GLN A 548 7.74 2.08 -6.12
CA GLN A 548 7.26 1.56 -4.85
C GLN A 548 5.92 0.83 -4.95
N GLN A 549 5.03 1.24 -5.88
CA GLN A 549 3.73 0.58 -6.08
C GLN A 549 3.89 -0.84 -6.67
N LEU A 550 5.01 -1.11 -7.34
CA LEU A 550 5.36 -2.43 -7.89
C LEU A 550 6.06 -3.36 -6.88
N ARG A 551 6.08 -3.01 -5.59
CA ARG A 551 6.74 -3.82 -4.54
C ARG A 551 6.16 -5.23 -4.43
N ASN A 552 4.83 -5.35 -4.45
CA ASN A 552 4.17 -6.65 -4.32
C ASN A 552 4.40 -7.54 -5.54
N LEU A 553 4.42 -6.98 -6.76
CA LEU A 553 4.88 -7.72 -7.94
C LEU A 553 6.27 -8.33 -7.74
N ARG A 554 7.25 -7.54 -7.24
CA ARG A 554 8.61 -8.03 -7.00
C ARG A 554 8.65 -9.14 -5.94
N ARG A 555 7.93 -8.96 -4.83
CA ARG A 555 7.80 -9.99 -3.78
C ARG A 555 7.17 -11.27 -4.32
N GLY A 556 6.15 -11.14 -5.16
CA GLY A 556 5.49 -12.22 -5.88
C GLY A 556 6.42 -13.00 -6.80
N ILE A 557 7.20 -12.30 -7.62
CA ILE A 557 8.24 -12.88 -8.48
C ILE A 557 9.24 -13.68 -7.64
N VAL A 558 9.80 -13.07 -6.59
CA VAL A 558 10.78 -13.75 -5.73
C VAL A 558 10.16 -14.96 -5.02
N LYS A 559 8.94 -14.86 -4.50
CA LYS A 559 8.22 -15.97 -3.87
C LYS A 559 7.99 -17.11 -4.87
N ALA A 560 7.48 -16.80 -6.06
CA ALA A 560 7.19 -17.78 -7.10
C ALA A 560 8.46 -18.49 -7.58
N ILE A 561 9.56 -17.75 -7.73
CA ILE A 561 10.83 -18.38 -8.09
C ILE A 561 11.37 -19.20 -6.92
N LYS A 562 11.32 -18.74 -5.66
CA LYS A 562 11.77 -19.53 -4.48
C LYS A 562 11.01 -20.86 -4.35
N ASP A 563 9.72 -20.86 -4.68
CA ASP A 563 8.89 -22.06 -4.72
C ASP A 563 9.25 -22.98 -5.89
N GLY A 564 9.59 -22.41 -7.06
CA GLY A 564 9.99 -23.16 -8.25
C GLY A 564 11.45 -23.64 -8.25
N TYR A 565 12.38 -22.87 -7.66
CA TYR A 565 13.84 -23.06 -7.61
C TYR A 565 14.51 -22.27 -6.45
N LEU A 566 15.56 -22.85 -5.86
CA LEU A 566 16.36 -22.19 -4.81
C LEU A 566 17.39 -21.21 -5.41
N LEU A 567 16.97 -19.97 -5.70
CA LEU A 567 17.86 -18.91 -6.23
C LEU A 567 19.03 -18.53 -5.33
N ASP A 568 18.97 -18.83 -4.03
CA ASP A 568 19.89 -18.30 -3.02
C ASP A 568 21.16 -19.17 -2.79
N THR A 569 21.58 -20.00 -3.76
CA THR A 569 22.73 -20.93 -3.59
C THR A 569 23.59 -21.04 -4.84
N LEU A 570 24.85 -21.48 -4.76
CA LEU A 570 25.77 -21.61 -5.91
C LEU A 570 26.04 -23.08 -6.31
N THR A 571 25.02 -23.92 -6.41
CA THR A 571 25.16 -25.39 -6.56
C THR A 571 24.34 -25.98 -7.72
N SER A 572 24.78 -27.09 -8.33
CA SER A 572 24.10 -27.71 -9.48
C SER A 572 22.75 -28.37 -9.12
N LEU A 573 21.92 -28.58 -10.15
CA LEU A 573 20.67 -29.34 -10.03
C LEU A 573 20.98 -30.83 -9.89
N HIS A 574 20.21 -31.56 -9.06
CA HIS A 574 20.31 -33.01 -8.73
C HIS A 574 21.12 -33.40 -7.47
N ILE A 575 21.42 -32.44 -6.60
CA ILE A 575 22.08 -32.67 -5.30
C ILE A 575 21.03 -32.46 -4.18
N ALA A 576 21.06 -33.23 -3.07
CA ALA A 576 20.10 -32.99 -1.97
C ALA A 576 20.22 -31.59 -1.40
N LYS A 577 19.15 -31.17 -0.71
CA LYS A 577 18.96 -29.81 -0.22
C LYS A 577 20.25 -29.29 0.45
N PRO A 578 20.91 -28.28 -0.13
CA PRO A 578 22.10 -27.68 0.47
C PRO A 578 21.74 -27.06 1.83
N THR A 579 22.74 -26.94 2.69
CA THR A 579 22.65 -26.22 3.98
C THR A 579 22.44 -24.72 3.78
N ARG A 580 22.67 -24.21 2.56
CA ARG A 580 22.43 -22.83 2.10
C ARG A 580 23.26 -21.82 2.88
N ILE A 581 24.52 -22.15 3.14
CA ILE A 581 25.36 -21.31 3.98
C ILE A 581 25.83 -20.06 3.25
N LEU A 582 26.28 -20.21 2.00
CA LEU A 582 26.74 -19.10 1.16
C LEU A 582 25.55 -18.47 0.42
N ARG A 583 25.32 -17.19 0.67
CA ARG A 583 24.18 -16.42 0.13
C ARG A 583 24.63 -15.11 -0.47
N TRP A 584 23.91 -14.68 -1.49
CA TRP A 584 23.96 -13.32 -2.00
C TRP A 584 22.83 -12.51 -1.33
N ALA A 585 23.19 -11.56 -0.47
CA ALA A 585 22.26 -10.86 0.42
C ALA A 585 21.88 -9.45 -0.06
N GLN A 586 22.28 -9.07 -1.28
CA GLN A 586 21.96 -7.75 -1.81
C GLN A 586 20.45 -7.56 -1.84
N THR A 587 19.99 -6.55 -1.11
CA THR A 587 18.56 -6.22 -0.99
C THR A 587 18.31 -4.89 -1.68
N ARG A 588 17.36 -4.84 -2.61
CA ARG A 588 16.80 -3.58 -3.12
C ARG A 588 15.30 -3.70 -3.23
N LEU A 589 14.59 -2.61 -2.90
CA LEU A 589 13.12 -2.53 -2.92
C LEU A 589 12.46 -3.72 -2.17
N ASP A 590 13.05 -4.12 -1.03
CA ASP A 590 12.62 -5.19 -0.13
C ASP A 590 12.56 -6.60 -0.72
N THR A 591 13.33 -6.87 -1.79
CA THR A 591 13.43 -8.20 -2.38
C THR A 591 14.85 -8.71 -2.44
N VAL A 592 15.01 -10.01 -2.15
CA VAL A 592 16.27 -10.77 -2.27
C VAL A 592 15.99 -12.05 -3.06
N PRO A 593 16.53 -12.19 -4.30
CA PRO A 593 17.38 -11.21 -4.99
C PRO A 593 16.63 -9.94 -5.44
N PRO A 594 17.34 -8.83 -5.76
CA PRO A 594 16.75 -7.65 -6.36
C PRO A 594 16.08 -7.98 -7.70
N VAL A 595 14.85 -7.52 -7.93
CA VAL A 595 14.14 -7.70 -9.21
C VAL A 595 14.18 -6.42 -10.02
N GLN A 596 14.77 -6.49 -11.21
CA GLN A 596 14.89 -5.38 -12.16
C GLN A 596 13.76 -5.47 -13.19
N LEU A 597 12.84 -4.49 -13.16
CA LEU A 597 11.74 -4.42 -14.12
C LEU A 597 12.13 -3.59 -15.36
N GLU A 598 11.87 -4.14 -16.54
CA GLU A 598 12.16 -3.52 -17.84
C GLU A 598 11.58 -2.10 -17.94
N GLY A 599 12.43 -1.13 -18.29
CA GLY A 599 12.06 0.28 -18.49
C GLY A 599 11.80 1.07 -17.20
N ILE A 600 11.93 0.44 -16.02
CA ILE A 600 11.66 1.07 -14.72
C ILE A 600 12.92 1.19 -13.87
N ASP A 601 13.72 0.12 -13.80
CA ASP A 601 14.83 0.02 -12.85
C ASP A 601 16.21 0.14 -13.51
N ASP A 602 17.06 1.01 -12.95
CA ASP A 602 18.42 1.29 -13.43
C ASP A 602 19.50 0.54 -12.63
N PHE A 603 19.13 -0.52 -11.93
CA PHE A 603 20.04 -1.32 -11.12
C PHE A 603 20.11 -2.76 -11.61
N ASP A 604 21.25 -3.40 -11.38
CA ASP A 604 21.45 -4.80 -11.73
C ASP A 604 20.66 -5.73 -10.82
N GLY A 605 19.89 -6.64 -11.41
CA GLY A 605 19.04 -7.58 -10.69
C GLY A 605 18.51 -8.70 -11.57
N LEU A 606 17.55 -9.46 -11.05
CA LEU A 606 16.79 -10.43 -11.82
C LEU A 606 15.91 -9.66 -12.82
N PHE A 607 16.32 -9.68 -14.08
CA PHE A 607 15.66 -8.94 -15.15
C PHE A 607 14.32 -9.58 -15.55
N VAL A 608 13.24 -8.80 -15.49
CA VAL A 608 11.90 -9.22 -15.88
C VAL A 608 11.34 -8.27 -16.92
N GLN A 609 10.93 -8.85 -18.04
CA GLN A 609 10.40 -8.13 -19.19
C GLN A 609 8.90 -7.89 -19.07
N GLN A 610 8.39 -6.84 -19.72
CA GLN A 610 6.95 -6.56 -19.84
C GLN A 610 6.19 -7.69 -20.55
N LYS A 611 6.90 -8.54 -21.31
CA LYS A 611 6.36 -9.72 -22.00
C LYS A 611 5.67 -10.73 -21.06
N ILE A 612 5.91 -10.66 -19.74
CA ILE A 612 5.19 -11.52 -18.79
C ILE A 612 3.68 -11.24 -18.77
N GLY A 613 3.26 -10.05 -19.25
CA GLY A 613 1.85 -9.70 -19.44
C GLY A 613 1.02 -9.91 -18.18
N HIS A 614 -0.11 -10.61 -18.32
CA HIS A 614 -1.07 -10.81 -17.24
C HIS A 614 -0.54 -11.59 -16.04
N LEU A 615 0.53 -12.38 -16.20
CA LEU A 615 1.17 -13.09 -15.09
C LEU A 615 1.63 -12.11 -14.00
N ALA A 616 1.91 -10.85 -14.34
CA ALA A 616 2.25 -9.81 -13.37
C ALA A 616 1.15 -9.62 -12.30
N TYR A 617 -0.13 -9.63 -12.67
CA TYR A 617 -1.24 -9.49 -11.71
C TYR A 617 -1.34 -10.72 -10.79
N THR A 618 -1.19 -11.92 -11.34
CA THR A 618 -1.17 -13.17 -10.57
C THR A 618 0.00 -13.19 -9.59
N LEU A 619 1.19 -12.76 -10.02
CA LEU A 619 2.38 -12.67 -9.18
C LEU A 619 2.20 -11.63 -8.06
N HIS A 620 1.60 -10.47 -8.37
CA HIS A 620 1.25 -9.47 -7.36
C HIS A 620 0.33 -10.04 -6.27
N ASP A 621 -0.74 -10.72 -6.67
CA ASP A 621 -1.67 -11.35 -5.72
C ASP A 621 -1.01 -12.50 -4.94
N PHE A 622 -0.06 -13.21 -5.56
CA PHE A 622 0.67 -14.32 -4.94
C PHE A 622 1.59 -13.88 -3.80
N ALA A 623 2.08 -12.64 -3.82
CA ALA A 623 3.01 -12.10 -2.84
C ALA A 623 2.49 -12.19 -1.40
N ASP A 624 1.21 -11.90 -1.20
CA ASP A 624 0.55 -11.86 0.12
C ASP A 624 -0.47 -13.00 0.31
N ALA A 625 -0.62 -13.90 -0.67
CA ALA A 625 -1.48 -15.06 -0.56
C ALA A 625 -0.97 -16.07 0.47
N ALA A 626 -1.90 -16.71 1.19
CA ALA A 626 -1.65 -17.78 2.14
C ALA A 626 -2.76 -18.85 2.07
N GLY A 627 -2.48 -20.07 2.53
CA GLY A 627 -3.47 -21.16 2.60
C GLY A 627 -3.92 -21.66 1.22
N LEU A 628 -5.23 -21.86 1.04
CA LEU A 628 -5.82 -22.36 -0.21
C LEU A 628 -5.59 -21.41 -1.40
N ALA A 629 -5.73 -20.09 -1.17
CA ALA A 629 -5.52 -19.08 -2.21
C ALA A 629 -4.08 -19.10 -2.76
N GLU A 630 -3.08 -19.44 -1.92
CA GLU A 630 -1.70 -19.63 -2.38
C GLU A 630 -1.56 -20.86 -3.27
N GLN A 631 -2.23 -21.97 -2.94
CA GLN A 631 -2.17 -23.19 -3.74
C GLN A 631 -2.79 -23.00 -5.13
N ASP A 632 -3.93 -22.31 -5.21
CA ASP A 632 -4.60 -22.02 -6.47
C ASP A 632 -3.75 -21.12 -7.37
N LEU A 633 -3.24 -20.01 -6.82
CA LEU A 633 -2.36 -19.09 -7.54
C LEU A 633 -1.05 -19.78 -7.96
N ARG A 634 -0.49 -20.66 -7.12
CA ARG A 634 0.68 -21.46 -7.48
C ARG A 634 0.40 -22.35 -8.69
N GLY A 635 -0.76 -23.02 -8.71
CA GLY A 635 -1.20 -23.80 -9.87
C GLY A 635 -1.24 -22.96 -11.14
N GLN A 636 -1.89 -21.79 -11.08
CA GLN A 636 -2.01 -20.86 -12.21
C GLN A 636 -0.65 -20.36 -12.73
N ILE A 637 0.26 -19.99 -11.82
CA ILE A 637 1.62 -19.52 -12.17
C ILE A 637 2.39 -20.63 -12.89
N LEU A 638 2.35 -21.86 -12.39
CA LEU A 638 3.08 -22.98 -12.97
C LEU A 638 2.56 -23.39 -14.36
N THR A 639 1.27 -23.19 -14.63
CA THR A 639 0.66 -23.44 -15.94
C THR A 639 0.85 -22.31 -16.96
N ASN A 640 1.34 -21.14 -16.53
CA ASN A 640 1.46 -19.97 -17.40
C ASN A 640 2.69 -20.05 -18.32
N GLU A 641 2.49 -19.86 -19.63
CA GLU A 641 3.56 -19.95 -20.64
C GLU A 641 4.69 -18.92 -20.45
N ALA A 642 4.42 -17.78 -19.80
CA ALA A 642 5.43 -16.76 -19.55
C ALA A 642 6.32 -17.09 -18.34
N PHE A 643 5.87 -17.92 -17.40
CA PHE A 643 6.60 -18.20 -16.16
C PHE A 643 7.97 -18.87 -16.38
N PRO A 644 8.14 -19.82 -17.33
CA PRO A 644 9.45 -20.37 -17.66
C PRO A 644 10.50 -19.31 -18.00
N SER A 645 10.13 -18.22 -18.65
CA SER A 645 11.08 -17.13 -18.99
C SER A 645 11.65 -16.47 -17.74
N ILE A 646 10.82 -16.24 -16.71
CA ILE A 646 11.22 -15.70 -15.41
C ILE A 646 12.17 -16.70 -14.71
N LEU A 647 11.86 -18.00 -14.76
CA LEU A 647 12.72 -19.04 -14.19
C LEU A 647 14.10 -19.09 -14.86
N PHE A 648 14.17 -18.96 -16.19
CA PHE A 648 15.44 -18.92 -16.91
C PHE A 648 16.26 -17.67 -16.55
N GLN A 649 15.63 -16.50 -16.43
CA GLN A 649 16.32 -15.29 -15.99
C GLN A 649 16.88 -15.43 -14.57
N GLY A 650 16.14 -16.09 -13.68
CA GLY A 650 16.65 -16.47 -12.35
C GLY A 650 17.93 -17.32 -12.42
N ARG A 651 18.01 -18.29 -13.35
CA ARG A 651 19.23 -19.10 -13.55
C ARG A 651 20.39 -18.30 -14.11
N VAL A 652 20.13 -17.38 -15.04
CA VAL A 652 21.15 -16.49 -15.61
C VAL A 652 21.72 -15.59 -14.52
N TYR A 653 20.85 -14.97 -13.71
CA TYR A 653 21.25 -14.13 -12.57
C TYR A 653 22.15 -14.91 -11.59
N ARG A 654 21.72 -16.13 -11.22
CA ARG A 654 22.50 -17.02 -10.35
C ARG A 654 23.89 -17.31 -10.90
N ARG A 655 24.00 -17.63 -12.19
CA ARG A 655 25.28 -17.89 -12.85
C ARG A 655 26.17 -16.65 -12.83
N SER A 656 25.60 -15.48 -13.12
CA SER A 656 26.34 -14.21 -13.05
C SER A 656 26.88 -13.92 -11.66
N MET A 657 26.12 -14.19 -10.59
CA MET A 657 26.61 -14.01 -9.21
C MET A 657 27.72 -15.01 -8.84
N ARG A 658 27.63 -16.23 -9.37
CA ARG A 658 28.70 -17.23 -9.25
C ARG A 658 29.99 -16.75 -9.90
N ASP A 659 29.90 -16.31 -11.15
CA ASP A 659 31.04 -15.87 -11.95
C ASP A 659 31.70 -14.63 -11.32
N GLU A 660 30.90 -13.71 -10.75
CA GLU A 660 31.42 -12.55 -10.04
C GLU A 660 32.14 -12.95 -8.73
N LEU A 661 31.61 -13.90 -7.96
CA LEU A 661 32.31 -14.41 -6.78
C LEU A 661 33.64 -15.08 -7.15
N GLU A 662 33.65 -15.96 -8.15
CA GLU A 662 34.85 -16.65 -8.62
C GLU A 662 35.91 -15.66 -9.14
N LYS A 663 35.48 -14.57 -9.79
CA LYS A 663 36.36 -13.48 -10.21
C LYS A 663 36.98 -12.72 -9.04
N GLN A 664 36.21 -12.47 -7.98
CA GLN A 664 36.70 -11.82 -6.76
C GLN A 664 37.64 -12.74 -5.96
N LEU A 665 37.33 -14.04 -5.87
CA LEU A 665 38.17 -15.06 -5.25
C LEU A 665 39.43 -15.36 -6.08
N ARG A 666 39.38 -15.17 -7.40
CA ARG A 666 40.40 -15.58 -8.40
C ARG A 666 40.62 -17.09 -8.49
N ILE A 667 39.74 -17.88 -7.89
CA ILE A 667 39.72 -19.34 -7.87
C ILE A 667 38.27 -19.81 -7.94
N LYS A 668 38.03 -21.05 -8.37
CA LYS A 668 36.66 -21.58 -8.39
C LYS A 668 36.14 -21.82 -6.98
N ILE A 669 34.82 -21.75 -6.79
CA ILE A 669 34.21 -21.94 -5.47
C ILE A 669 34.48 -23.35 -4.93
N GLU A 670 34.47 -24.36 -5.80
CA GLU A 670 34.79 -25.74 -5.43
C GLU A 670 36.25 -25.87 -4.96
N GLU A 671 37.18 -25.21 -5.64
CA GLU A 671 38.61 -25.17 -5.29
C GLU A 671 38.86 -24.43 -3.98
N PHE A 672 38.12 -23.34 -3.74
CA PHE A 672 38.14 -22.60 -2.49
C PHE A 672 37.64 -23.46 -1.32
N ALA A 673 36.48 -24.11 -1.46
CA ALA A 673 35.92 -24.99 -0.44
C ALA A 673 36.85 -26.17 -0.12
N PHE A 674 37.47 -26.75 -1.16
CA PHE A 674 38.44 -27.83 -0.98
C PHE A 674 39.74 -27.35 -0.32
N SER A 675 40.27 -26.19 -0.70
CA SER A 675 41.48 -25.62 -0.08
C SER A 675 41.28 -25.33 1.41
N LEU A 676 40.10 -24.83 1.80
CA LEU A 676 39.73 -24.65 3.22
C LEU A 676 39.70 -25.97 3.98
N LEU A 677 39.19 -27.04 3.36
CA LEU A 677 39.18 -28.38 3.95
C LEU A 677 40.61 -28.91 4.14
N ILE A 678 41.48 -28.79 3.12
CA ILE A 678 42.88 -29.22 3.19
C ILE A 678 43.62 -28.49 4.32
N VAL A 679 43.43 -27.18 4.48
CA VAL A 679 44.03 -26.43 5.60
C VAL A 679 43.50 -26.93 6.95
N ALA A 680 42.19 -27.14 7.10
CA ALA A 680 41.62 -27.65 8.36
C ALA A 680 42.20 -29.02 8.74
N ILE A 681 42.25 -29.96 7.77
CA ILE A 681 42.83 -31.29 7.95
C ILE A 681 44.31 -31.21 8.32
N SER A 682 45.07 -30.34 7.64
CA SER A 682 46.52 -30.18 7.87
C SER A 682 46.84 -29.52 9.22
N LEU A 683 45.86 -28.84 9.84
CA LEU A 683 45.92 -28.34 11.23
C LEU A 683 45.44 -29.37 12.27
N GLY A 684 45.20 -30.61 11.86
CA GLY A 684 44.74 -31.70 12.74
C GLY A 684 43.26 -31.61 13.10
N GLN A 685 42.44 -30.91 12.30
CA GLN A 685 40.99 -30.79 12.50
C GLN A 685 40.26 -31.50 11.35
N ASN A 686 39.38 -32.44 11.65
CA ASN A 686 38.65 -33.19 10.62
C ASN A 686 37.17 -32.77 10.58
N PRO A 687 36.78 -31.76 9.77
CA PRO A 687 35.40 -31.26 9.73
C PRO A 687 34.44 -32.15 8.93
N VAL A 688 34.95 -33.01 8.04
CA VAL A 688 34.15 -33.82 7.09
C VAL A 688 34.72 -35.23 6.97
N GLU A 689 33.87 -36.25 7.05
CA GLU A 689 34.28 -37.64 6.76
C GLU A 689 34.53 -37.81 5.25
N LEU A 690 35.76 -38.16 4.87
CA LEU A 690 36.14 -38.39 3.49
C LEU A 690 36.20 -39.90 3.17
N PRO A 691 35.99 -40.29 1.91
CA PRO A 691 36.24 -41.66 1.47
C PRO A 691 37.66 -42.14 1.85
N PRO A 692 37.85 -43.40 2.31
CA PRO A 692 39.14 -43.89 2.81
C PRO A 692 40.30 -43.80 1.82
N PHE A 693 40.04 -43.75 0.51
CA PHE A 693 41.08 -43.57 -0.50
C PHE A 693 41.57 -42.11 -0.57
N LEU A 694 40.67 -41.13 -0.40
CA LEU A 694 41.02 -39.70 -0.33
C LEU A 694 41.72 -39.39 0.99
N GLU A 695 41.26 -39.97 2.11
CA GLU A 695 41.94 -39.81 3.41
C GLU A 695 43.40 -40.25 3.36
N ARG A 696 43.69 -41.37 2.67
CA ARG A 696 45.05 -41.86 2.46
C ARG A 696 45.88 -40.95 1.58
N LYS A 697 45.30 -40.38 0.51
CA LYS A 697 46.00 -39.45 -0.40
C LYS A 697 46.32 -38.12 0.27
N ILE A 698 45.39 -37.58 1.07
CA ILE A 698 45.55 -36.29 1.77
C ILE A 698 46.45 -36.43 3.01
N GLY A 699 46.60 -37.66 3.55
CA GLY A 699 47.46 -37.93 4.70
C GLY A 699 46.80 -37.59 6.03
N VAL A 700 45.51 -37.93 6.20
CA VAL A 700 44.78 -37.72 7.46
C VAL A 700 45.34 -38.65 8.54
N GLU A 701 46.30 -38.18 9.35
CA GLU A 701 46.71 -38.87 10.57
C GLU A 701 45.71 -38.56 11.70
N LEU A 702 44.95 -39.57 12.14
CA LEU A 702 44.08 -39.50 13.33
C LEU A 702 44.91 -39.25 14.59
N THR A 703 45.26 -37.99 14.83
CA THR A 703 46.02 -37.58 16.02
C THR A 703 45.13 -36.87 17.02
N ILE A 704 45.39 -37.16 18.29
CA ILE A 704 44.86 -36.46 19.47
C ILE A 704 45.13 -34.96 19.28
N LEU A 705 44.17 -34.10 19.69
CA LEU A 705 44.22 -32.63 19.63
C LEU A 705 45.66 -32.08 19.60
N PRO A 706 46.12 -31.49 18.48
CA PRO A 706 47.50 -31.08 18.33
C PRO A 706 47.84 -30.02 19.38
N ARG A 707 48.90 -30.26 20.14
CA ARG A 707 49.47 -29.30 21.11
C ARG A 707 50.91 -29.03 20.73
N TYR A 708 51.35 -27.80 20.94
CA TYR A 708 52.76 -27.42 20.90
C TYR A 708 53.35 -27.44 22.31
N PRO A 709 54.69 -27.46 22.43
CA PRO A 709 55.37 -27.22 23.69
C PRO A 709 54.95 -25.88 24.33
N GLU A 710 54.82 -25.86 25.66
CA GLU A 710 54.21 -24.74 26.41
C GLU A 710 54.77 -23.35 26.06
N SER A 711 56.08 -23.27 25.78
CA SER A 711 56.75 -22.02 25.44
C SER A 711 56.29 -21.38 24.12
N ILE A 712 55.64 -22.14 23.24
CA ILE A 712 55.19 -21.69 21.91
C ILE A 712 53.72 -22.04 21.61
N GLU A 713 52.95 -22.52 22.59
CA GLU A 713 51.54 -22.90 22.40
C GLU A 713 50.65 -21.72 21.97
N THR A 714 50.99 -20.49 22.35
CA THR A 714 50.28 -19.28 21.91
C THR A 714 50.42 -19.01 20.41
N GLU A 715 51.47 -19.56 19.78
CA GLU A 715 51.73 -19.44 18.34
C GLU A 715 51.10 -20.57 17.52
N ARG A 716 50.33 -21.48 18.15
CA ARG A 716 49.70 -22.58 17.44
C ARG A 716 48.56 -22.07 16.55
N PRO A 717 48.58 -22.34 15.23
CA PRO A 717 47.46 -22.04 14.36
C PRO A 717 46.26 -22.93 14.72
N ARG A 718 45.07 -22.34 14.85
CA ARG A 718 43.84 -23.08 15.19
C ARG A 718 42.59 -22.43 14.61
N LEU A 719 41.71 -23.24 14.03
CA LEU A 719 40.36 -22.78 13.66
C LEU A 719 39.39 -23.03 14.82
N THR A 720 38.46 -22.09 15.02
CA THR A 720 37.38 -22.21 16.00
C THR A 720 36.32 -23.22 15.55
N ASN A 721 35.53 -23.75 16.49
CA ASN A 721 34.43 -24.66 16.16
C ASN A 721 33.38 -24.03 15.21
N ALA A 722 33.18 -22.71 15.31
CA ALA A 722 32.29 -21.98 14.40
C ALA A 722 32.83 -22.01 12.96
N GLN A 723 34.12 -21.72 12.77
CA GLN A 723 34.77 -21.77 11.45
C GLN A 723 34.75 -23.18 10.86
N LEU A 724 35.02 -24.22 11.66
CA LEU A 724 34.92 -25.61 11.22
C LEU A 724 33.50 -25.98 10.77
N GLY A 725 32.48 -25.51 11.50
CA GLY A 725 31.08 -25.70 11.12
C GLY A 725 30.73 -25.02 9.80
N ILE A 726 31.30 -23.85 9.53
CA ILE A 726 31.14 -23.12 8.26
C ILE A 726 31.84 -23.86 7.12
N ILE A 727 33.11 -24.26 7.31
CA ILE A 727 33.90 -25.01 6.31
C ILE A 727 33.18 -26.31 5.93
N ARG A 728 32.69 -27.06 6.92
CA ARG A 728 31.91 -28.27 6.72
C ARG A 728 30.68 -28.01 5.84
N ARG A 729 29.87 -26.99 6.18
CA ARG A 729 28.64 -26.67 5.45
C ARG A 729 28.90 -26.17 4.04
N LEU A 730 29.96 -25.37 3.84
CA LEU A 730 30.37 -24.90 2.53
C LEU A 730 30.84 -26.07 1.66
N PHE A 731 31.62 -26.98 2.22
CA PHE A 731 32.04 -28.21 1.56
C PHE A 731 30.84 -29.08 1.19
N ASP A 732 29.91 -29.31 2.14
CA ASP A 732 28.68 -30.08 1.89
C ASP A 732 27.80 -29.42 0.82
N ASP A 733 27.81 -28.09 0.70
CA ASP A 733 27.08 -27.38 -0.35
C ASP A 733 27.74 -27.60 -1.73
N CYS A 734 29.07 -27.67 -1.81
CA CYS A 734 29.81 -27.91 -3.05
C CYS A 734 29.88 -29.39 -3.48
N PHE A 735 29.98 -30.31 -2.52
CA PHE A 735 30.24 -31.73 -2.75
C PHE A 735 29.31 -32.60 -1.89
N LYS A 736 28.52 -33.49 -2.51
CA LYS A 736 27.66 -34.44 -1.79
C LYS A 736 28.05 -35.87 -2.02
N LEU A 737 29.11 -36.25 -1.31
CA LEU A 737 29.79 -37.55 -1.41
C LEU A 737 28.90 -38.78 -1.12
N ARG A 738 27.77 -38.60 -0.42
CA ARG A 738 26.81 -39.69 -0.16
C ARG A 738 25.79 -39.90 -1.29
N GLU A 739 25.63 -38.92 -2.17
CA GLU A 739 24.54 -38.87 -3.15
C GLU A 739 25.04 -38.77 -4.59
N ASN A 740 26.29 -38.33 -4.78
CA ASN A 740 26.87 -38.09 -6.09
C ASN A 740 28.29 -38.69 -6.18
N VAL A 741 28.41 -39.79 -6.94
CA VAL A 741 29.70 -40.48 -7.17
C VAL A 741 30.69 -39.60 -7.95
N TYR A 742 30.20 -38.69 -8.80
CA TYR A 742 31.07 -37.79 -9.57
C TYR A 742 31.84 -36.81 -8.70
N ASP A 743 31.30 -36.43 -7.55
CA ASP A 743 31.99 -35.52 -6.62
C ASP A 743 33.24 -36.19 -6.03
N GLY A 744 33.19 -37.51 -5.78
CA GLY A 744 34.36 -38.27 -5.33
C GLY A 744 35.48 -38.32 -6.36
N LEU A 745 35.14 -38.45 -7.66
CA LEU A 745 36.10 -38.41 -8.76
C LEU A 745 36.68 -37.00 -8.98
N LEU A 746 35.84 -35.97 -8.84
CA LEU A 746 36.27 -34.59 -8.93
C LEU A 746 37.26 -34.25 -7.82
N LEU A 747 36.97 -34.67 -6.58
CA LEU A 747 37.91 -34.52 -5.46
C LEU A 747 39.20 -35.30 -5.68
N ASP A 748 39.13 -36.51 -6.23
CA ASP A 748 40.33 -37.29 -6.57
C ASP A 748 41.22 -36.54 -7.57
N ALA A 749 40.63 -36.01 -8.63
CA ALA A 749 41.36 -35.17 -9.60
C ALA A 749 41.92 -33.90 -8.95
N MET A 750 41.17 -33.26 -8.05
CA MET A 750 41.64 -32.07 -7.32
C MET A 750 42.81 -32.37 -6.40
N THR A 751 42.88 -33.55 -5.77
CA THR A 751 44.03 -33.94 -4.94
C THR A 751 45.34 -34.10 -5.72
N GLU A 752 45.29 -34.27 -7.04
CA GLU A 752 46.52 -34.38 -7.86
C GLU A 752 47.27 -33.05 -8.02
N TRP A 753 46.58 -31.91 -7.86
CA TRP A 753 47.16 -30.59 -8.12
C TRP A 753 46.89 -29.54 -7.02
N ILE A 754 45.93 -29.76 -6.12
CA ILE A 754 45.76 -28.99 -4.88
C ILE A 754 46.33 -29.81 -3.73
N ASP A 755 47.64 -29.67 -3.51
CA ASP A 755 48.30 -30.16 -2.31
C ASP A 755 48.26 -29.12 -1.18
N GLN A 756 48.90 -29.43 -0.05
CA GLN A 756 48.91 -28.55 1.12
C GLN A 756 49.55 -27.18 0.84
N GLU A 757 50.60 -27.12 0.03
CA GLU A 757 51.28 -25.86 -0.31
C GLU A 757 50.41 -25.03 -1.24
N ARG A 758 49.86 -25.66 -2.27
CA ARG A 758 48.99 -24.99 -3.22
C ARG A 758 47.73 -24.45 -2.55
N ALA A 759 47.15 -25.17 -1.59
CA ALA A 759 46.01 -24.70 -0.83
C ALA A 759 46.31 -23.41 -0.04
N LEU A 760 47.51 -23.29 0.55
CA LEU A 760 47.95 -22.06 1.22
C LEU A 760 48.10 -20.91 0.22
N ASP A 761 48.76 -21.15 -0.91
CA ASP A 761 48.96 -20.14 -1.94
C ASP A 761 47.63 -19.62 -2.49
N LEU A 762 46.70 -20.51 -2.80
CA LEU A 762 45.38 -20.15 -3.33
C LEU A 762 44.60 -19.30 -2.33
N LEU A 763 44.59 -19.68 -1.05
CA LEU A 763 43.88 -18.94 0.00
C LEU A 763 44.56 -17.60 0.32
N GLN A 764 45.88 -17.49 0.24
CA GLN A 764 46.60 -16.22 0.44
C GLN A 764 46.43 -15.24 -0.73
N CYS A 765 46.20 -15.74 -1.94
CA CYS A 765 45.95 -14.90 -3.11
C CYS A 765 44.57 -14.22 -3.11
N VAL A 766 43.64 -14.68 -2.26
CA VAL A 766 42.31 -14.07 -2.11
C VAL A 766 42.43 -12.74 -1.38
N ASP A 767 41.88 -11.67 -1.94
CA ASP A 767 41.86 -10.36 -1.28
C ASP A 767 40.60 -10.24 -0.41
N ALA A 768 40.71 -10.59 0.87
CA ALA A 768 39.58 -10.66 1.80
C ALA A 768 38.85 -9.31 1.97
N GLU A 769 39.56 -8.19 1.86
CA GLU A 769 39.01 -6.84 2.01
C GLU A 769 38.25 -6.39 0.75
N LYS A 770 38.58 -6.93 -0.43
CA LYS A 770 37.89 -6.63 -1.69
C LYS A 770 36.69 -7.51 -1.98
N LEU A 771 36.44 -8.55 -1.18
CA LEU A 771 35.24 -9.38 -1.32
C LEU A 771 33.99 -8.54 -0.99
N ALA A 772 33.00 -8.56 -1.88
CA ALA A 772 31.77 -7.81 -1.68
C ALA A 772 31.07 -8.26 -0.38
N PRO A 773 30.62 -7.32 0.48
CA PRO A 773 30.01 -7.64 1.77
C PRO A 773 28.64 -8.35 1.65
N ASP A 774 28.06 -8.32 0.45
CA ASP A 774 26.82 -9.00 0.09
C ASP A 774 27.00 -10.52 -0.09
N PHE A 775 28.23 -11.02 -0.30
CA PHE A 775 28.53 -12.44 -0.20
C PHE A 775 28.65 -12.83 1.27
N ARG A 776 27.65 -13.55 1.79
CA ARG A 776 27.54 -13.86 3.21
C ARG A 776 27.50 -15.35 3.50
N LEU A 777 28.03 -15.72 4.65
CA LEU A 777 27.95 -17.03 5.29
C LEU A 777 26.99 -16.92 6.48
N ASN A 778 25.71 -17.23 6.23
CA ASN A 778 24.60 -16.80 7.10
C ASN A 778 24.56 -15.27 7.26
N GLU A 779 24.84 -14.74 8.45
CA GLU A 779 24.77 -13.30 8.75
C GLU A 779 26.11 -12.58 8.56
N GLU A 780 27.22 -13.31 8.42
CA GLU A 780 28.58 -12.73 8.36
C GLU A 780 29.10 -12.64 6.91
N PRO A 781 29.73 -11.53 6.50
CA PRO A 781 30.42 -11.43 5.22
C PRO A 781 31.52 -12.50 5.04
N LEU A 782 31.60 -13.07 3.84
CA LEU A 782 32.59 -14.09 3.46
C LEU A 782 34.04 -13.63 3.74
N GLY A 783 34.33 -12.35 3.52
CA GLY A 783 35.64 -11.75 3.79
C GLY A 783 36.12 -11.92 5.23
N ILE A 784 35.21 -11.98 6.21
CA ILE A 784 35.58 -12.18 7.63
C ILE A 784 36.16 -13.58 7.85
N LEU A 785 35.54 -14.61 7.27
CA LEU A 785 36.06 -15.98 7.33
C LEU A 785 37.42 -16.06 6.65
N VAL A 786 37.53 -15.53 5.43
CA VAL A 786 38.77 -15.56 4.64
C VAL A 786 39.90 -14.88 5.39
N GLY A 787 39.67 -13.65 5.89
CA GLY A 787 40.67 -12.92 6.66
C GLY A 787 41.08 -13.64 7.95
N SER A 788 40.13 -14.29 8.63
CA SER A 788 40.44 -15.08 9.83
C SER A 788 41.29 -16.32 9.52
N VAL A 789 41.00 -17.03 8.43
CA VAL A 789 41.80 -18.18 7.98
C VAL A 789 43.19 -17.72 7.53
N GLN A 790 43.29 -16.61 6.80
CA GLN A 790 44.56 -16.02 6.37
C GLN A 790 45.43 -15.57 7.56
N ALA A 791 44.83 -15.08 8.65
CA ALA A 791 45.54 -14.75 9.87
C ALA A 791 46.20 -15.99 10.52
N GLU A 792 45.49 -17.12 10.54
CA GLU A 792 46.03 -18.40 11.03
C GLU A 792 47.10 -18.97 10.08
N ILE A 793 46.94 -18.83 8.76
CA ILE A 793 47.99 -19.16 7.79
C ILE A 793 49.24 -18.28 8.02
N THR A 794 49.05 -16.99 8.27
CA THR A 794 50.17 -16.08 8.56
C THR A 794 50.88 -16.47 9.85
N ARG A 795 50.13 -16.89 10.88
CA ARG A 795 50.71 -17.44 12.13
C ARG A 795 51.52 -18.70 11.85
N LEU A 796 51.01 -19.62 11.03
CA LEU A 796 51.72 -20.82 10.59
C LEU A 796 53.05 -20.47 9.90
N LEU A 797 53.05 -19.50 8.98
CA LEU A 797 54.27 -19.06 8.27
C LEU A 797 55.29 -18.40 9.21
N ARG A 798 54.84 -17.66 10.23
CA ARG A 798 55.71 -17.01 11.22
C ARG A 798 56.49 -18.00 12.10
N LEU A 799 56.04 -19.25 12.22
CA LEU A 799 56.76 -20.26 12.99
C LEU A 799 58.19 -20.48 12.47
N LYS A 800 58.41 -20.32 11.17
CA LYS A 800 59.73 -20.48 10.53
C LYS A 800 60.75 -19.42 10.97
N THR A 801 60.28 -18.23 11.35
CA THR A 801 61.12 -17.10 11.77
C THR A 801 61.18 -16.92 13.29
N ASN A 802 60.39 -17.70 14.05
CA ASN A 802 60.37 -17.63 15.50
C ASN A 802 61.59 -18.34 16.10
N GLN A 803 62.46 -17.59 16.79
CA GLN A 803 63.67 -18.12 17.43
C GLN A 803 63.37 -19.20 18.49
N GLN A 804 62.20 -19.13 19.15
CA GLN A 804 61.81 -20.10 20.15
C GLN A 804 61.55 -21.49 19.54
N VAL A 805 61.05 -21.57 18.30
CA VAL A 805 60.79 -22.83 17.59
C VAL A 805 62.08 -23.65 17.45
N THR A 806 63.15 -23.02 16.96
CA THR A 806 64.47 -23.65 16.84
C THR A 806 65.01 -24.10 18.21
N SER A 807 64.86 -23.26 19.24
CA SER A 807 65.32 -23.58 20.59
C SER A 807 64.60 -24.79 21.21
N VAL A 808 63.30 -24.91 20.97
CA VAL A 808 62.45 -25.99 21.45
C VAL A 808 62.82 -27.30 20.77
N LEU A 809 62.98 -27.29 19.44
CA LEU A 809 63.37 -28.48 18.68
C LEU A 809 64.76 -28.98 19.08
N ILE A 810 65.73 -28.08 19.25
CA ILE A 810 67.07 -28.44 19.75
C ILE A 810 66.98 -29.05 21.15
N SER A 811 66.16 -28.48 22.05
CA SER A 811 65.97 -28.98 23.41
C SER A 811 65.38 -30.40 23.44
N VAL A 812 64.36 -30.67 22.61
CA VAL A 812 63.72 -31.99 22.52
C VAL A 812 64.70 -33.02 21.95
N CYS A 813 65.44 -32.68 20.88
CA CYS A 813 66.42 -33.58 20.28
C CYS A 813 67.64 -33.85 21.19
N ARG A 814 68.16 -32.85 21.90
CA ARG A 814 69.26 -33.02 22.87
C ARG A 814 68.89 -33.93 24.04
N SER A 815 67.60 -34.03 24.36
CA SER A 815 67.11 -34.90 25.44
C SER A 815 67.12 -36.38 25.07
N GLY A 816 67.38 -36.71 23.80
CA GLY A 816 67.47 -38.07 23.27
C GLY A 816 66.13 -38.56 22.71
N LEU A 817 66.10 -38.95 21.43
CA LEU A 817 64.89 -39.52 20.81
C LEU A 817 64.69 -40.97 21.31
N GLY A 818 63.48 -41.28 21.76
CA GLY A 818 63.09 -42.63 22.21
C GLY A 818 62.82 -43.60 21.05
N THR A 819 62.32 -44.79 21.39
CA THR A 819 61.88 -45.81 20.41
C THR A 819 60.39 -45.71 20.04
N ASP A 820 59.66 -44.79 20.70
CA ASP A 820 58.25 -44.54 20.41
C ASP A 820 58.03 -44.00 19.00
N ASP A 821 56.80 -44.11 18.50
CA ASP A 821 56.46 -43.77 17.13
C ASP A 821 56.68 -42.27 16.83
N ALA A 822 56.37 -41.39 17.77
CA ALA A 822 56.59 -39.96 17.62
C ALA A 822 58.08 -39.61 17.56
N SER A 823 58.91 -40.26 18.38
CA SER A 823 60.38 -40.12 18.33
C SER A 823 60.98 -40.62 17.01
N ARG A 824 60.48 -41.76 16.49
CA ARG A 824 60.91 -42.30 15.19
C ARG A 824 60.52 -41.36 14.03
N LYS A 825 59.28 -40.85 14.02
CA LYS A 825 58.80 -39.89 13.01
C LYS A 825 59.58 -38.56 13.10
N LEU A 826 59.78 -38.02 14.30
CA LEU A 826 60.55 -36.80 14.53
C LEU A 826 62.00 -36.95 14.09
N GLY A 827 62.62 -38.09 14.39
CA GLY A 827 63.99 -38.42 13.97
C GLY A 827 64.12 -38.56 12.45
N ALA A 828 63.13 -39.16 11.78
CA ALA A 828 63.10 -39.30 10.33
C ALA A 828 63.00 -37.94 9.60
N LEU A 829 62.22 -37.00 10.16
CA LEU A 829 62.02 -35.67 9.61
C LEU A 829 63.23 -34.75 9.85
N LEU A 830 63.79 -34.75 11.06
CA LEU A 830 64.89 -33.85 11.43
C LEU A 830 66.29 -34.35 11.02
N LYS A 831 66.46 -35.66 10.78
CA LYS A 831 67.75 -36.31 10.44
C LYS A 831 68.92 -35.80 11.31
N PRO A 832 68.86 -36.03 12.63
CA PRO A 832 69.86 -35.49 13.57
C PRO A 832 71.27 -35.98 13.24
N THR A 833 72.23 -35.04 13.19
CA THR A 833 73.68 -35.31 13.05
C THR A 833 74.41 -34.96 14.34
N GLU A 834 75.74 -35.13 14.42
CA GLU A 834 76.54 -34.75 15.59
C GLU A 834 76.36 -33.26 15.98
N ASP A 835 76.05 -32.39 15.01
CA ASP A 835 75.64 -31.00 15.25
C ASP A 835 74.11 -30.83 15.12
N MET A 836 73.42 -31.06 16.24
CA MET A 836 71.97 -30.88 16.35
C MET A 836 71.49 -29.47 16.01
N GLY A 837 72.29 -28.44 16.30
CA GLY A 837 71.93 -27.06 16.00
C GLY A 837 71.84 -26.84 14.50
N LYS A 838 72.82 -27.38 13.76
CA LYS A 838 72.87 -27.30 12.30
C LYS A 838 71.78 -28.14 11.64
N SER A 839 71.49 -29.36 12.13
CA SER A 839 70.38 -30.19 11.60
C SER A 839 69.02 -29.49 11.74
N VAL A 840 68.70 -28.96 12.93
CA VAL A 840 67.43 -28.25 13.16
C VAL A 840 67.36 -26.95 12.35
N ALA A 841 68.43 -26.16 12.32
CA ALA A 841 68.45 -24.92 11.51
C ALA A 841 68.25 -25.20 10.01
N THR A 842 68.89 -26.26 9.48
CA THR A 842 68.75 -26.69 8.08
C THR A 842 67.34 -27.21 7.78
N PHE A 843 66.72 -27.93 8.72
CA PHE A 843 65.33 -28.34 8.59
C PHE A 843 64.40 -27.13 8.59
N VAL A 844 64.47 -26.26 9.61
CA VAL A 844 63.59 -25.08 9.73
C VAL A 844 63.72 -24.16 8.51
N SER A 845 64.92 -24.01 7.92
CA SER A 845 65.09 -23.19 6.72
C SER A 845 64.45 -23.79 5.46
N ASN A 846 64.38 -25.11 5.36
CA ASN A 846 64.01 -25.82 4.14
C ASN A 846 62.66 -26.56 4.22
N CYS A 847 62.06 -26.67 5.40
CA CYS A 847 60.79 -27.37 5.59
C CYS A 847 59.61 -26.58 5.06
N ARG A 848 58.54 -27.32 4.72
CA ARG A 848 57.23 -26.74 4.41
C ARG A 848 56.55 -26.28 5.70
N PRO A 849 55.61 -25.31 5.62
CA PRO A 849 54.93 -24.81 6.82
C PRO A 849 54.20 -25.90 7.62
N PHE A 850 53.51 -26.82 6.94
CA PHE A 850 52.81 -27.92 7.60
C PHE A 850 53.75 -29.03 8.11
N ASP A 851 54.92 -29.21 7.49
CA ASP A 851 55.96 -30.10 8.04
C ASP A 851 56.48 -29.55 9.38
N LEU A 852 56.68 -28.23 9.46
CA LEU A 852 57.08 -27.57 10.71
C LEU A 852 55.99 -27.68 11.78
N HIS A 853 54.72 -27.50 11.40
CA HIS A 853 53.58 -27.73 12.29
C HIS A 853 53.58 -29.17 12.84
N SER A 854 53.70 -30.15 11.95
CA SER A 854 53.73 -31.57 12.31
C SER A 854 54.91 -31.90 13.22
N VAL A 855 56.10 -31.36 12.94
CA VAL A 855 57.30 -31.51 13.77
C VAL A 855 57.12 -30.90 15.16
N LEU A 856 56.44 -29.77 15.29
CA LEU A 856 56.15 -29.17 16.60
C LEU A 856 55.14 -29.98 17.42
N VAL A 857 54.13 -30.56 16.77
CA VAL A 857 53.19 -31.50 17.41
C VAL A 857 53.92 -32.76 17.87
N LEU A 858 54.76 -33.35 17.01
CA LEU A 858 55.60 -34.49 17.36
C LEU A 858 56.59 -34.14 18.49
N ALA A 859 57.17 -32.94 18.49
CA ALA A 859 58.07 -32.49 19.54
C ALA A 859 57.37 -32.39 20.90
N TYR A 860 56.12 -31.94 20.94
CA TYR A 860 55.29 -32.01 22.15
C TYR A 860 55.06 -33.46 22.60
N GLN A 861 54.66 -34.34 21.68
CA GLN A 861 54.42 -35.76 21.99
C GLN A 861 55.68 -36.45 22.51
N VAL A 862 56.84 -36.22 21.89
CA VAL A 862 58.14 -36.73 22.33
C VAL A 862 58.52 -36.15 23.68
N SER A 863 58.36 -34.83 23.89
CA SER A 863 58.63 -34.22 25.18
C SER A 863 57.72 -34.77 26.28
N SER A 864 56.44 -35.05 25.97
CA SER A 864 55.48 -35.64 26.90
C SER A 864 55.84 -37.10 27.21
N ALA A 865 56.21 -37.89 26.20
CA ALA A 865 56.63 -39.27 26.37
C ALA A 865 57.95 -39.40 27.15
N GLN A 866 58.92 -38.53 26.85
CA GLN A 866 60.18 -38.42 27.61
C GLN A 866 59.93 -38.01 29.06
N TYR A 867 59.02 -37.06 29.29
CA TYR A 867 58.62 -36.67 30.63
C TYR A 867 58.01 -37.84 31.40
N GLU A 868 57.04 -38.56 30.83
CA GLU A 868 56.43 -39.75 31.45
C GLU A 868 57.47 -40.85 31.72
N TYR A 869 58.39 -41.10 30.77
CA TYR A 869 59.47 -42.07 30.93
C TYR A 869 60.45 -41.68 32.04
N SER A 870 60.81 -40.40 32.14
CA SER A 870 61.69 -39.88 33.20
C SER A 870 61.04 -40.04 34.58
N ILE A 871 59.72 -39.80 34.68
CA ILE A 871 58.96 -40.03 35.91
C ILE A 871 58.88 -41.53 36.25
N ALA A 872 58.67 -42.40 35.26
CA ALA A 872 58.64 -43.84 35.47
C ALA A 872 59.98 -44.38 35.99
N GLN A 873 61.11 -43.98 35.37
CA GLN A 873 62.44 -44.34 35.85
C GLN A 873 62.70 -43.86 37.28
N LEU A 874 62.27 -42.64 37.62
CA LEU A 874 62.40 -42.11 38.97
C LEU A 874 61.59 -42.93 39.97
N ARG A 875 60.37 -43.36 39.61
CA ARG A 875 59.54 -44.25 40.43
C ARG A 875 60.20 -45.61 40.65
N ASP A 876 60.77 -46.22 39.60
CA ASP A 876 61.46 -47.51 39.70
C ASP A 876 62.70 -47.43 40.60
N VAL A 877 63.50 -46.37 40.44
CA VAL A 877 64.66 -46.08 41.31
C VAL A 877 64.24 -45.97 42.77
N ILE A 878 63.15 -45.24 43.06
CA ILE A 878 62.62 -45.10 44.41
C ILE A 878 62.16 -46.45 44.96
N LEU A 879 61.47 -47.27 44.17
CA LEU A 879 61.00 -48.61 44.58
C LEU A 879 62.16 -49.58 44.86
N GLU A 880 63.21 -49.57 44.04
CA GLU A 880 64.40 -50.40 44.26
C GLU A 880 65.11 -50.04 45.56
N LEU A 881 65.24 -48.74 45.84
CA LEU A 881 65.83 -48.23 47.08
C LEU A 881 64.97 -48.56 48.31
N GLU A 882 63.63 -48.46 48.22
CA GLU A 882 62.72 -48.89 49.29
C GLU A 882 62.84 -50.40 49.60
N SER A 883 63.26 -51.22 48.64
CA SER A 883 63.42 -52.68 48.79
C SER A 883 64.77 -53.14 49.39
N GLY A 884 65.67 -52.20 49.71
CA GLY A 884 66.96 -52.49 50.39
C GLY A 884 68.08 -53.04 49.49
N LYS A 885 67.98 -52.89 48.17
CA LYS A 885 69.03 -53.31 47.21
C LYS A 885 70.02 -52.17 46.94
N THR A 886 71.32 -52.47 46.86
CA THR A 886 72.37 -51.50 46.45
C THR A 886 72.40 -51.33 44.93
N HIS A 887 72.26 -50.09 44.46
CA HIS A 887 72.23 -49.74 43.03
C HIS A 887 73.55 -50.07 42.30
N SER A 888 73.46 -50.68 41.10
CA SER A 888 74.60 -50.84 40.18
C SER A 888 74.51 -50.01 38.90
N LYS A 889 73.46 -49.21 38.70
CA LYS A 889 73.32 -48.32 37.53
C LYS A 889 72.94 -46.90 37.94
N LYS A 890 73.79 -45.93 37.57
CA LYS A 890 73.45 -44.50 37.65
C LYS A 890 72.25 -44.22 36.72
N PRO A 891 71.18 -43.58 37.18
CA PRO A 891 70.09 -43.17 36.31
C PRO A 891 70.60 -42.11 35.32
N THR A 892 70.54 -42.40 34.02
CA THR A 892 71.22 -41.61 32.98
C THR A 892 70.42 -40.41 32.45
N HIS A 893 69.15 -40.22 32.82
CA HIS A 893 68.30 -39.14 32.26
C HIS A 893 67.32 -38.49 33.26
N LEU A 894 67.76 -38.06 34.45
CA LEU A 894 66.89 -37.38 35.44
C LEU A 894 66.93 -35.84 35.43
N SER A 895 67.70 -35.21 34.54
CA SER A 895 68.10 -33.80 34.66
C SER A 895 67.06 -32.73 34.32
N LYS A 896 65.84 -33.08 33.88
CA LYS A 896 64.81 -32.10 33.48
C LYS A 896 63.74 -31.79 34.53
N ILE A 897 63.54 -32.67 35.52
CA ILE A 897 62.43 -32.53 36.50
C ILE A 897 62.98 -32.26 37.92
N PHE A 898 64.05 -32.96 38.28
CA PHE A 898 64.77 -32.78 39.53
C PHE A 898 66.25 -32.48 39.23
N THR A 899 66.85 -31.52 39.94
CA THR A 899 68.29 -31.25 39.87
C THR A 899 69.09 -32.44 40.42
N GLY A 900 70.37 -32.56 40.08
CA GLY A 900 71.22 -33.63 40.62
C GLY A 900 71.23 -33.66 42.16
N ALA A 901 71.19 -32.49 42.81
CA ALA A 901 71.07 -32.36 44.25
C ALA A 901 69.68 -32.78 44.77
N GLU A 902 68.59 -32.46 44.05
CA GLU A 902 67.23 -32.91 44.38
C GLU A 902 67.08 -34.43 44.22
N VAL A 903 67.72 -35.03 43.22
CA VAL A 903 67.76 -36.49 43.02
C VAL A 903 68.59 -37.16 44.12
N GLU A 904 69.76 -36.62 44.46
CA GLU A 904 70.57 -37.08 45.60
C GLU A 904 69.80 -36.94 46.92
N ALA A 905 69.04 -35.86 47.10
CA ALA A 905 68.16 -35.68 48.25
C ALA A 905 67.05 -36.74 48.29
N LEU A 906 66.37 -37.04 47.15
CA LEU A 906 65.35 -38.10 47.05
C LEU A 906 65.94 -39.50 47.33
N VAL A 907 67.15 -39.77 46.85
CA VAL A 907 67.87 -41.04 47.04
C VAL A 907 68.36 -41.19 48.49
N SER A 908 68.94 -40.14 49.07
CA SER A 908 69.33 -40.11 50.50
C SER A 908 68.11 -40.28 51.41
N PHE A 909 67.01 -39.60 51.07
CA PHE A 909 65.73 -39.67 51.78
C PHE A 909 65.20 -41.10 51.87
N THR A 910 65.23 -41.85 50.76
CA THR A 910 64.80 -43.26 50.68
C THR A 910 65.77 -44.22 51.40
N GLN A 911 67.09 -43.97 51.38
CA GLN A 911 68.09 -44.82 52.05
C GLN A 911 68.15 -44.66 53.58
N GLN A 912 67.95 -43.45 54.11
CA GLN A 912 68.01 -43.17 55.55
C GLN A 912 66.70 -43.43 56.30
N GLY A 913 65.73 -44.08 55.65
CA GLY A 913 64.42 -44.36 56.23
C GLY A 913 63.59 -43.10 56.48
N PHE A 914 63.77 -42.07 55.65
CA PHE A 914 63.08 -40.77 55.70
C PHE A 914 63.32 -39.96 56.99
N ARG A 915 64.52 -40.01 57.59
CA ARG A 915 64.88 -39.16 58.76
C ARG A 915 65.52 -37.84 58.29
N ILE A 916 64.75 -36.76 58.23
CA ILE A 916 65.25 -35.42 57.88
C ILE A 916 64.66 -34.36 58.82
N SER A 917 65.43 -33.32 59.17
CA SER A 917 64.92 -32.11 59.85
C SER A 917 64.27 -31.14 58.86
N MET A 918 63.13 -30.55 59.24
CA MET A 918 62.29 -29.62 58.45
C MET A 918 63.05 -28.50 57.71
N SER A 919 64.25 -28.11 58.14
CA SER A 919 65.08 -27.10 57.50
C SER A 919 65.68 -27.48 56.14
N GLN A 920 65.50 -28.72 55.67
CA GLN A 920 66.11 -29.23 54.42
C GLN A 920 65.11 -29.43 53.25
N LEU A 921 63.80 -29.21 53.46
CA LEU A 921 62.76 -29.39 52.44
C LEU A 921 62.14 -28.04 52.06
N GLU A 922 62.72 -27.35 51.08
CA GLU A 922 62.15 -26.10 50.58
C GLU A 922 60.81 -26.32 49.86
N ALA A 923 59.86 -25.38 50.02
CA ALA A 923 58.52 -25.45 49.42
C ALA A 923 58.48 -25.73 47.90
N PRO A 924 59.40 -25.19 47.06
CA PRO A 924 59.44 -25.50 45.63
C PRO A 924 59.74 -26.97 45.34
N PHE A 925 60.59 -27.60 46.16
CA PHE A 925 60.97 -29.00 46.02
C PHE A 925 59.82 -29.93 46.43
N LEU A 926 59.13 -29.62 47.54
CA LEU A 926 57.91 -30.33 47.94
C LEU A 926 56.79 -30.20 46.90
N THR A 927 56.65 -29.04 46.28
CA THR A 927 55.67 -28.81 45.20
C THR A 927 55.99 -29.65 43.96
N LYS A 928 57.27 -29.77 43.59
CA LYS A 928 57.70 -30.68 42.52
C LYS A 928 57.38 -32.14 42.87
N ILE A 929 57.65 -32.58 44.10
CA ILE A 929 57.34 -33.95 44.54
C ILE A 929 55.83 -34.19 44.51
N ALA A 930 55.01 -33.25 45.00
CA ALA A 930 53.55 -33.35 44.98
C ALA A 930 53.00 -33.48 43.56
N ARG A 931 53.52 -32.67 42.63
CA ARG A 931 53.07 -32.65 41.23
C ARG A 931 53.52 -33.89 40.44
N HIS A 932 54.73 -34.39 40.68
CA HIS A 932 55.37 -35.38 39.81
C HIS A 932 55.42 -36.80 40.41
N LEU A 933 55.39 -36.91 41.75
CA LEU A 933 55.45 -38.16 42.52
C LEU A 933 54.40 -38.16 43.64
N PRO A 934 53.10 -38.07 43.32
CA PRO A 934 52.04 -37.88 44.32
C PRO A 934 51.99 -38.98 45.38
N GLY A 935 52.32 -40.23 45.03
CA GLY A 935 52.41 -41.33 46.00
C GLY A 935 53.56 -41.19 47.01
N LEU A 936 54.70 -40.61 46.60
CA LEU A 936 55.80 -40.29 47.51
C LEU A 936 55.43 -39.09 48.39
N TYR A 937 54.78 -38.09 47.81
CA TYR A 937 54.27 -36.93 48.54
C TYR A 937 53.26 -37.33 49.61
N GLN A 938 52.33 -38.24 49.31
CA GLN A 938 51.34 -38.73 50.27
C GLN A 938 51.97 -39.51 51.43
N LYS A 939 53.03 -40.30 51.17
CA LYS A 939 53.82 -40.97 52.21
C LYS A 939 54.58 -39.97 53.09
N LEU A 940 55.14 -38.92 52.48
CA LEU A 940 55.77 -37.79 53.16
C LEU A 940 54.76 -37.06 54.06
N GLU A 941 53.59 -36.74 53.52
CA GLU A 941 52.50 -36.04 54.21
C GLU A 941 51.96 -36.85 55.41
N LEU A 942 51.72 -38.16 55.24
CA LEU A 942 51.27 -39.06 56.31
C LEU A 942 52.29 -39.20 57.46
N ARG A 943 53.59 -39.00 57.19
CA ARG A 943 54.62 -38.96 58.24
C ARG A 943 54.79 -37.57 58.85
N LEU A 944 54.71 -36.51 58.06
CA LEU A 944 54.69 -35.12 58.53
C LEU A 944 53.48 -34.79 59.42
N GLN A 945 52.42 -35.61 59.37
CA GLN A 945 51.27 -35.55 60.29
C GLN A 945 51.48 -36.37 61.57
N ARG A 946 52.49 -37.25 61.64
CA ARG A 946 52.81 -38.12 62.79
C ARG A 946 53.98 -37.63 63.65
N ASP A 947 54.86 -36.83 63.07
CA ASP A 947 55.89 -36.02 63.74
C ASP A 947 55.36 -34.60 63.98
#